data_AF-A0AAR2L9J2-F1
#
_entry.id   AF-A0AAR2L9J2-F1
#
_cell.length_a   1.000
_cell.length_b   1.000
_cell.length_c   1.000
_cell.angle_alpha   90.00
_cell.angle_beta   90.00
_cell.angle_gamma   90.00
#
_symmetry.space_group_name_H-M   'P 1'
#
loop_
_entity.id
_entity.type
_entity.pdbx_description
1 polymer ?
#
loop_
_entity_poly.entity_id
_entity_poly.type
_entity_poly.pdbx_seq_one_letter_code
_entity_poly.pdbx_strand_id
1 'polypeptide(L)'
;KEKRLEQKEKRLEQKVKRLEQKEKRLEQKETRLEQKEKRLEQKEKRLEQKEKRQEQKEKRLELQQKETRLQQKVKKVEQKEKRLEQKVTEEGEKARAEGDKVRAEREKVRAEGEKARAEGDKVRAEGEKARAEGEKARAEGEKARAEGETARAEEGDKVRAEGEKARAEGEKARAEGEKARAEGETARAEGEKARAEGEKARAEGEKARAEGKTARAEGEKVRAKGEKARAEGEKARAEGETARAEGEKVRAEGEKVRAEGEKVRAEGEKARAEGDKATAEGEKGRAEGETARAEAEGEKARAEGDMVRAEGETEKRLEQKEKRLEQKEKRLEQKEKRLEQKEKRLEQKVKKLEQKEKRLEQKEKRLEQKETWLEQKEKRLQQKEKRLEQKEKRLEQKEKRLQQKEKRLEQKEKRLQQKEKRLEQKEKRLEQKETRLQKKVKKLEQKEIRLERKEKRLEQKEKRLEQKEIRLERKEKRLEQKEKRLEQKEKRLEQKEKRLEQKVKRLEQKVKRLEQKEKRLEQKEKRLEQKEKRLEQKVKRLEQKEKRLEQKEKRLEQKEKRLEQKETWLEQKEKRLQQKEKRLEQKEKRLEQKEKRLQQKEKRLEQKEKRLQQKEKRLEQKEKRLEQKEKRLEQKETRLEQKEKKLE
;
A
#
# COMPACT_ATOMS: atom_id res chain seq x y z
N LYS A 1 68.26 -20.17 71.51
CA LYS A 1 67.78 -19.62 70.20
C LYS A 1 66.25 -19.49 70.13
N GLU A 2 65.53 -20.35 70.84
CA GLU A 2 64.09 -20.62 70.86
C GLU A 2 63.22 -19.37 70.95
N LYS A 3 63.51 -18.40 71.84
CA LYS A 3 62.68 -17.18 71.96
C LYS A 3 62.52 -16.39 70.63
N ARG A 4 63.43 -16.53 69.66
CA ARG A 4 63.27 -15.97 68.29
C ARG A 4 62.52 -16.89 67.30
N LEU A 5 62.46 -18.19 67.57
CA LEU A 5 61.64 -19.16 66.83
C LEU A 5 60.19 -19.12 67.33
N GLU A 6 59.97 -19.15 68.64
CA GLU A 6 58.67 -19.01 69.29
C GLU A 6 57.96 -17.71 68.90
N GLN A 7 58.69 -16.58 68.85
CA GLN A 7 58.17 -15.32 68.32
C GLN A 7 57.88 -15.36 66.80
N LYS A 8 58.57 -16.19 66.01
CA LYS A 8 58.22 -16.42 64.60
C LYS A 8 56.98 -17.30 64.49
N GLU A 9 56.86 -18.36 65.27
CA GLU A 9 55.70 -19.26 65.30
C GLU A 9 54.44 -18.50 65.72
N LYS A 10 54.46 -17.76 66.84
CA LYS A 10 53.32 -16.92 67.26
C LYS A 10 52.94 -15.85 66.22
N ARG A 11 53.91 -15.33 65.46
CA ARG A 11 53.64 -14.43 64.31
C ARG A 11 53.10 -15.17 63.08
N LEU A 12 53.51 -16.40 62.82
CA LEU A 12 53.00 -17.25 61.73
C LEU A 12 51.59 -17.73 62.05
N GLU A 13 51.32 -18.19 63.27
CA GLU A 13 50.00 -18.60 63.77
C GLU A 13 49.01 -17.43 63.72
N GLN A 14 49.39 -16.24 64.16
CA GLN A 14 48.59 -15.02 63.98
C GLN A 14 48.38 -14.68 62.49
N LYS A 15 49.33 -15.00 61.60
CA LYS A 15 49.20 -14.80 60.16
C LYS A 15 48.26 -15.83 59.52
N VAL A 16 48.29 -17.09 59.97
CA VAL A 16 47.37 -18.16 59.57
C VAL A 16 45.95 -17.84 60.03
N LYS A 17 45.73 -17.51 61.31
CA LYS A 17 44.42 -17.07 61.82
C LYS A 17 43.87 -15.83 61.09
N ARG A 18 44.75 -14.91 60.64
CA ARG A 18 44.37 -13.76 59.78
C ARG A 18 44.11 -14.14 58.31
N LEU A 19 44.61 -15.28 57.83
CA LEU A 19 44.31 -15.83 56.50
C LEU A 19 42.99 -16.60 56.54
N GLU A 20 42.78 -17.49 57.51
CA GLU A 20 41.50 -18.18 57.75
C GLU A 20 40.33 -17.18 57.91
N GLN A 21 40.54 -16.07 58.64
CA GLN A 21 39.55 -15.00 58.76
C GLN A 21 39.35 -14.20 57.46
N LYS A 22 40.31 -14.18 56.54
CA LYS A 22 40.13 -13.60 55.19
C LYS A 22 39.40 -14.56 54.27
N GLU A 23 39.74 -15.84 54.33
CA GLU A 23 39.14 -16.94 53.58
C GLU A 23 37.65 -17.07 53.88
N LYS A 24 37.26 -17.18 55.16
CA LYS A 24 35.85 -17.14 55.59
C LYS A 24 35.13 -15.83 55.21
N ARG A 25 35.85 -14.72 55.04
CA ARG A 25 35.31 -13.44 54.52
C ARG A 25 35.26 -13.35 53.00
N LEU A 26 35.93 -14.25 52.27
CA LEU A 26 35.84 -14.40 50.81
C LEU A 26 34.70 -15.37 50.48
N GLU A 27 34.62 -16.50 51.16
CA GLU A 27 33.51 -17.47 51.09
C GLU A 27 32.15 -16.81 51.41
N GLN A 28 32.09 -15.96 52.46
CA GLN A 28 30.92 -15.11 52.75
C GLN A 28 30.66 -14.00 51.73
N LYS A 29 31.61 -13.67 50.84
CA LYS A 29 31.38 -12.75 49.71
C LYS A 29 30.93 -13.50 48.48
N GLU A 30 31.49 -14.66 48.18
CA GLU A 30 31.12 -15.51 47.04
C GLU A 30 29.67 -15.99 47.18
N THR A 31 29.29 -16.54 48.33
CA THR A 31 27.89 -16.88 48.64
C THR A 31 26.94 -15.67 48.54
N ARG A 32 27.40 -14.46 48.90
CA ARG A 32 26.63 -13.20 48.72
C ARG A 32 26.61 -12.67 47.28
N LEU A 33 27.56 -13.05 46.44
CA LEU A 33 27.58 -12.73 45.00
C LEU A 33 26.68 -13.70 44.25
N GLU A 34 26.79 -15.00 44.52
CA GLU A 34 25.92 -16.04 43.95
C GLU A 34 24.43 -15.77 44.30
N GLN A 35 24.13 -15.35 45.54
CA GLN A 35 22.79 -14.90 45.93
C GLN A 35 22.34 -13.60 45.23
N LYS A 36 23.27 -12.73 44.80
CA LYS A 36 22.93 -11.54 43.99
C LYS A 36 22.68 -11.93 42.54
N GLU A 37 23.48 -12.82 41.97
CA GLU A 37 23.32 -13.33 40.59
C GLU A 37 21.98 -14.04 40.43
N LYS A 38 21.64 -14.99 41.32
CA LYS A 38 20.33 -15.64 41.35
C LYS A 38 19.16 -14.64 41.51
N ARG A 39 19.38 -13.50 42.18
CA ARG A 39 18.39 -12.39 42.30
C ARG A 39 18.34 -11.48 41.08
N LEU A 40 19.41 -11.38 40.29
CA LEU A 40 19.46 -10.65 39.02
C LEU A 40 18.79 -11.47 37.91
N GLU A 41 19.14 -12.75 37.79
CA GLU A 41 18.51 -13.69 36.85
C GLU A 41 16.98 -13.77 37.07
N GLN A 42 16.53 -13.81 38.32
CA GLN A 42 15.10 -13.73 38.66
C GLN A 42 14.46 -12.37 38.35
N LYS A 43 15.22 -11.27 38.34
CA LYS A 43 14.72 -9.95 37.89
C LYS A 43 14.62 -9.89 36.37
N GLU A 44 15.60 -10.40 35.65
CA GLU A 44 15.63 -10.46 34.18
C GLU A 44 14.46 -11.29 33.65
N LYS A 45 14.26 -12.52 34.17
CA LYS A 45 13.09 -13.35 33.83
C LYS A 45 11.75 -12.67 34.16
N ARG A 46 11.70 -11.81 35.18
CA ARG A 46 10.51 -11.00 35.52
C ARG A 46 10.34 -9.76 34.63
N LEU A 47 11.41 -9.22 34.05
CA LEU A 47 11.37 -8.12 33.08
C LEU A 47 10.94 -8.64 31.71
N GLU A 48 11.56 -9.73 31.24
CA GLU A 48 11.19 -10.41 29.99
C GLU A 48 9.70 -10.82 29.98
N GLN A 49 9.18 -11.35 31.11
CA GLN A 49 7.76 -11.65 31.26
C GLN A 49 6.87 -10.39 31.30
N LYS A 50 7.36 -9.24 31.75
CA LYS A 50 6.63 -7.96 31.70
C LYS A 50 6.59 -7.42 30.27
N GLU A 51 7.71 -7.45 29.56
CA GLU A 51 7.82 -7.01 28.16
C GLU A 51 6.91 -7.84 27.25
N LYS A 52 6.96 -9.17 27.34
CA LYS A 52 6.04 -10.08 26.61
C LYS A 52 4.57 -9.79 26.94
N ARG A 53 4.24 -9.42 28.19
CA ARG A 53 2.88 -9.00 28.60
C ARG A 53 2.50 -7.60 28.12
N GLN A 54 3.45 -6.68 27.92
CA GLN A 54 3.20 -5.37 27.31
C GLN A 54 2.97 -5.52 25.80
N GLU A 55 3.83 -6.26 25.10
CA GLU A 55 3.70 -6.54 23.67
C GLU A 55 2.36 -7.22 23.34
N GLN A 56 1.93 -8.21 24.16
CA GLN A 56 0.60 -8.82 24.03
C GLN A 56 -0.56 -7.84 24.29
N LYS A 57 -0.42 -6.91 25.25
CA LYS A 57 -1.42 -5.87 25.49
C LYS A 57 -1.51 -4.89 24.32
N GLU A 58 -0.37 -4.47 23.77
CA GLU A 58 -0.31 -3.56 22.62
C GLU A 58 -0.91 -4.21 21.38
N LYS A 59 -0.54 -5.46 21.06
CA LYS A 59 -1.16 -6.24 19.97
C LYS A 59 -2.68 -6.38 20.15
N ARG A 60 -3.17 -6.65 21.37
CA ARG A 60 -4.62 -6.75 21.66
C ARG A 60 -5.33 -5.40 21.48
N LEU A 61 -4.71 -4.31 21.91
CA LEU A 61 -5.27 -2.95 21.81
C LEU A 61 -5.26 -2.46 20.35
N GLU A 62 -4.23 -2.78 19.56
CA GLU A 62 -4.18 -2.53 18.12
C GLU A 62 -5.25 -3.33 17.37
N LEU A 63 -5.50 -4.59 17.75
CA LEU A 63 -6.59 -5.41 17.22
C LEU A 63 -7.96 -4.79 17.54
N GLN A 64 -8.20 -4.34 18.77
CA GLN A 64 -9.44 -3.62 19.13
C GLN A 64 -9.61 -2.30 18.34
N GLN A 65 -8.53 -1.58 18.04
CA GLN A 65 -8.59 -0.41 17.16
C GLN A 65 -8.87 -0.79 15.69
N LYS A 66 -8.36 -1.93 15.20
CA LYS A 66 -8.68 -2.46 13.86
C LYS A 66 -10.14 -2.90 13.78
N GLU A 67 -10.63 -3.63 14.77
CA GLU A 67 -12.01 -4.12 14.86
C GLU A 67 -13.02 -2.97 14.92
N THR A 68 -12.85 -2.02 15.83
CA THR A 68 -13.74 -0.84 15.91
C THR A 68 -13.73 0.01 14.64
N ARG A 69 -12.58 0.13 13.95
CA ARG A 69 -12.51 0.74 12.60
C ARG A 69 -13.24 -0.07 11.54
N LEU A 70 -13.24 -1.40 11.61
CA LEU A 70 -14.00 -2.28 10.71
C LEU A 70 -15.50 -2.19 10.97
N GLN A 71 -15.95 -2.27 12.23
CA GLN A 71 -17.35 -2.05 12.61
C GLN A 71 -17.86 -0.66 12.15
N GLN A 72 -17.03 0.39 12.27
CA GLN A 72 -17.34 1.71 11.72
C GLN A 72 -17.33 1.78 10.18
N LYS A 73 -16.63 0.89 9.47
CA LYS A 73 -16.72 0.76 8.01
C LYS A 73 -18.00 0.03 7.62
N VAL A 74 -18.31 -1.10 8.27
CA VAL A 74 -19.54 -1.89 8.04
C VAL A 74 -20.78 -1.01 8.23
N LYS A 75 -20.91 -0.31 9.36
CA LYS A 75 -22.02 0.64 9.59
C LYS A 75 -22.09 1.80 8.56
N LYS A 76 -20.99 2.14 7.89
CA LYS A 76 -20.96 3.12 6.77
C LYS A 76 -21.25 2.49 5.41
N VAL A 77 -21.12 1.17 5.26
CA VAL A 77 -21.60 0.40 4.11
C VAL A 77 -23.11 0.18 4.27
N GLU A 78 -23.59 -0.33 5.40
CA GLU A 78 -25.03 -0.45 5.72
C GLU A 78 -25.79 0.89 5.52
N GLN A 79 -25.22 2.02 5.97
CA GLN A 79 -25.80 3.35 5.77
C GLN A 79 -25.66 3.90 4.34
N LYS A 80 -24.79 3.32 3.51
CA LYS A 80 -24.75 3.60 2.06
C LYS A 80 -25.76 2.72 1.34
N GLU A 81 -25.83 1.45 1.68
CA GLU A 81 -26.73 0.42 1.17
C GLU A 81 -28.18 0.83 1.40
N LYS A 82 -28.58 1.15 2.64
CA LYS A 82 -29.90 1.71 2.94
C LYS A 82 -30.20 3.04 2.25
N ARG A 83 -29.17 3.82 1.89
CA ARG A 83 -29.31 5.03 1.06
C ARG A 83 -29.32 4.74 -0.45
N LEU A 84 -28.85 3.58 -0.88
CA LEU A 84 -28.92 3.12 -2.27
C LEU A 84 -30.26 2.42 -2.48
N GLU A 85 -30.75 1.61 -1.55
CA GLU A 85 -32.12 1.11 -1.47
C GLU A 85 -33.11 2.28 -1.51
N GLN A 86 -33.00 3.25 -0.60
CA GLN A 86 -33.84 4.46 -0.60
C GLN A 86 -33.72 5.27 -1.90
N LYS A 87 -32.54 5.31 -2.54
CA LYS A 87 -32.38 5.95 -3.84
C LYS A 87 -33.00 5.14 -4.97
N VAL A 88 -32.95 3.81 -4.95
CA VAL A 88 -33.57 2.94 -5.94
C VAL A 88 -35.10 2.97 -5.80
N THR A 89 -35.63 3.17 -4.59
CA THR A 89 -37.06 3.47 -4.41
C THR A 89 -37.41 4.91 -4.81
N GLU A 90 -36.62 5.93 -4.46
CA GLU A 90 -36.86 7.32 -4.94
C GLU A 90 -36.70 7.44 -6.46
N GLU A 91 -35.78 6.68 -7.07
CA GLU A 91 -35.52 6.66 -8.52
C GLU A 91 -36.50 5.73 -9.26
N GLY A 92 -37.04 4.69 -8.61
CA GLY A 92 -38.17 3.91 -9.11
C GLY A 92 -39.51 4.65 -9.02
N GLU A 93 -39.73 5.45 -7.97
CA GLU A 93 -40.87 6.38 -7.87
C GLU A 93 -40.74 7.53 -8.87
N LYS A 94 -39.52 8.04 -9.10
CA LYS A 94 -39.26 8.96 -10.22
C LYS A 94 -39.47 8.30 -11.58
N ALA A 95 -39.04 7.07 -11.80
CA ALA A 95 -39.26 6.37 -13.06
C ALA A 95 -40.75 6.12 -13.32
N ARG A 96 -41.56 5.96 -12.27
CA ARG A 96 -43.04 6.02 -12.37
C ARG A 96 -43.54 7.42 -12.72
N ALA A 97 -43.07 8.46 -12.02
CA ALA A 97 -43.46 9.85 -12.28
C ALA A 97 -42.93 10.44 -13.61
N GLU A 98 -41.88 9.86 -14.19
CA GLU A 98 -41.39 10.14 -15.54
C GLU A 98 -42.09 9.24 -16.56
N GLY A 99 -42.50 8.02 -16.20
CA GLY A 99 -43.48 7.24 -16.98
C GLY A 99 -44.80 8.01 -17.17
N ASP A 100 -45.33 8.59 -16.09
CA ASP A 100 -46.49 9.50 -16.11
C ASP A 100 -46.24 10.79 -16.94
N LYS A 101 -44.98 11.10 -17.29
CA LYS A 101 -44.56 12.31 -18.03
C LYS A 101 -44.09 12.03 -19.46
N VAL A 102 -43.78 10.77 -19.78
CA VAL A 102 -43.64 10.22 -21.15
C VAL A 102 -45.03 9.83 -21.72
N ARG A 103 -46.11 10.25 -21.04
CA ARG A 103 -47.50 10.36 -21.57
C ARG A 103 -47.65 11.47 -22.63
N ALA A 104 -46.61 11.72 -23.42
CA ALA A 104 -46.54 12.73 -24.48
C ALA A 104 -45.63 12.22 -25.62
N GLU A 105 -46.01 12.52 -26.86
CA GLU A 105 -45.21 12.28 -28.08
C GLU A 105 -44.74 10.82 -28.29
N ARG A 106 -45.68 9.88 -28.13
CA ARG A 106 -45.63 8.60 -28.85
C ARG A 106 -46.89 8.43 -29.68
N GLU A 107 -46.74 8.64 -30.98
CA GLU A 107 -47.79 8.48 -32.01
C GLU A 107 -48.48 7.10 -31.94
N LYS A 108 -47.81 6.08 -31.37
CA LYS A 108 -48.34 4.72 -31.16
C LYS A 108 -47.91 4.19 -29.79
N VAL A 109 -48.85 3.79 -28.93
CA VAL A 109 -48.58 3.14 -27.63
C VAL A 109 -49.36 1.82 -27.52
N ARG A 110 -48.70 0.75 -27.06
CA ARG A 110 -49.33 -0.53 -26.70
C ARG A 110 -49.00 -0.88 -25.25
N ALA A 111 -49.99 -1.32 -24.50
CA ALA A 111 -49.83 -1.83 -23.13
C ALA A 111 -50.57 -3.16 -22.97
N GLU A 112 -49.94 -4.11 -22.29
CA GLU A 112 -50.42 -5.50 -22.13
C GLU A 112 -50.38 -5.89 -20.64
N GLY A 113 -51.40 -6.60 -20.16
CA GLY A 113 -51.48 -7.15 -18.80
C GLY A 113 -52.80 -6.84 -18.06
N GLU A 114 -53.04 -7.54 -16.94
CA GLU A 114 -54.32 -7.56 -16.19
C GLU A 114 -54.97 -6.18 -15.92
N LYS A 115 -54.15 -5.13 -15.77
CA LYS A 115 -54.61 -3.74 -15.57
C LYS A 115 -53.95 -2.75 -16.54
N ALA A 116 -53.72 -3.18 -17.79
CA ALA A 116 -53.08 -2.38 -18.83
C ALA A 116 -53.69 -0.98 -18.97
N ARG A 117 -52.82 0.03 -19.13
CA ARG A 117 -53.21 1.40 -19.46
C ARG A 117 -52.30 1.95 -20.55
N ALA A 118 -52.89 2.57 -21.57
CA ALA A 118 -52.17 3.20 -22.67
C ALA A 118 -52.80 4.57 -22.97
N GLU A 119 -51.95 5.60 -23.01
CA GLU A 119 -52.38 7.00 -23.10
C GLU A 119 -51.47 7.74 -24.11
N GLY A 120 -52.05 8.51 -25.04
CA GLY A 120 -51.36 9.07 -26.22
C GLY A 120 -52.27 9.16 -27.45
N ASP A 121 -51.72 9.42 -28.64
CA ASP A 121 -52.56 9.74 -29.82
C ASP A 121 -53.25 8.49 -30.42
N LYS A 122 -52.51 7.41 -30.65
CA LYS A 122 -53.05 6.10 -31.05
C LYS A 122 -52.63 5.03 -30.07
N VAL A 123 -53.58 4.46 -29.34
CA VAL A 123 -53.30 3.63 -28.17
C VAL A 123 -54.05 2.31 -28.18
N ARG A 124 -53.39 1.23 -27.75
CA ARG A 124 -54.00 -0.10 -27.56
C ARG A 124 -53.67 -0.63 -26.15
N ALA A 125 -54.68 -1.04 -25.41
CA ALA A 125 -54.53 -1.66 -24.09
C ALA A 125 -55.22 -3.03 -24.06
N GLU A 126 -54.51 -4.06 -23.61
CA GLU A 126 -54.95 -5.46 -23.68
C GLU A 126 -54.86 -6.13 -22.30
N GLY A 127 -56.01 -6.58 -21.77
CA GLY A 127 -56.11 -7.31 -20.50
C GLY A 127 -57.42 -7.06 -19.72
N GLU A 128 -57.66 -7.88 -18.69
CA GLU A 128 -58.94 -7.96 -17.95
C GLU A 128 -59.56 -6.60 -17.54
N LYS A 129 -58.73 -5.61 -17.19
CA LYS A 129 -59.17 -4.25 -16.79
C LYS A 129 -58.52 -3.15 -17.65
N ALA A 130 -58.32 -3.42 -18.95
CA ALA A 130 -57.67 -2.54 -19.91
C ALA A 130 -58.29 -1.13 -19.98
N ARG A 131 -57.45 -0.10 -20.13
CA ARG A 131 -57.86 1.29 -20.39
C ARG A 131 -57.03 1.96 -21.46
N ALA A 132 -57.71 2.68 -22.35
CA ALA A 132 -57.13 3.40 -23.47
C ALA A 132 -57.67 4.84 -23.49
N GLU A 133 -56.80 5.84 -23.29
CA GLU A 133 -57.16 7.28 -23.29
C GLU A 133 -56.40 7.98 -24.44
N GLY A 134 -57.07 8.32 -25.54
CA GLY A 134 -56.37 8.84 -26.74
C GLY A 134 -57.24 9.10 -27.96
N GLU A 135 -56.76 9.90 -28.91
CA GLU A 135 -57.50 10.27 -30.14
C GLU A 135 -58.06 9.02 -30.85
N LYS A 136 -57.22 7.99 -31.02
CA LYS A 136 -57.55 6.67 -31.56
C LYS A 136 -57.29 5.58 -30.51
N ALA A 137 -58.22 5.45 -29.57
CA ALA A 137 -58.13 4.53 -28.42
C ALA A 137 -58.77 3.16 -28.67
N ARG A 138 -58.03 2.07 -28.43
CA ARG A 138 -58.53 0.68 -28.44
C ARG A 138 -58.26 -0.02 -27.11
N ALA A 139 -59.26 -0.65 -26.51
CA ALA A 139 -59.12 -1.45 -25.29
C ALA A 139 -59.79 -2.82 -25.44
N GLU A 140 -59.11 -3.87 -25.02
CA GLU A 140 -59.53 -5.27 -25.23
C GLU A 140 -59.47 -6.04 -23.90
N GLY A 141 -60.57 -6.69 -23.51
CA GLY A 141 -60.67 -7.53 -22.30
C GLY A 141 -61.92 -7.30 -21.44
N GLU A 142 -62.13 -8.20 -20.48
CA GLU A 142 -63.37 -8.38 -19.69
C GLU A 142 -64.06 -7.08 -19.21
N LYS A 143 -63.29 -6.07 -18.77
CA LYS A 143 -63.78 -4.79 -18.24
C LYS A 143 -63.18 -3.59 -18.98
N ALA A 144 -62.90 -3.74 -20.29
CA ALA A 144 -62.20 -2.77 -21.11
C ALA A 144 -62.87 -1.40 -21.21
N ARG A 145 -62.06 -0.34 -21.29
CA ARG A 145 -62.52 1.05 -21.48
C ARG A 145 -61.69 1.80 -22.50
N ALA A 146 -62.36 2.46 -23.44
CA ALA A 146 -61.72 3.37 -24.40
C ALA A 146 -62.37 4.76 -24.33
N GLU A 147 -61.55 5.80 -24.22
CA GLU A 147 -61.95 7.21 -24.12
C GLU A 147 -61.16 8.01 -25.18
N GLY A 148 -61.81 8.65 -26.16
CA GLY A 148 -61.12 9.17 -27.36
C GLY A 148 -61.98 9.92 -28.39
N GLU A 149 -61.43 10.24 -29.57
CA GLU A 149 -62.26 10.66 -30.72
C GLU A 149 -62.86 9.42 -31.38
N THR A 150 -62.01 8.44 -31.70
CA THR A 150 -62.40 7.10 -32.15
C THR A 150 -62.06 6.09 -31.06
N ALA A 151 -62.99 5.90 -30.12
CA ALA A 151 -62.85 4.97 -28.99
C ALA A 151 -63.45 3.60 -29.34
N ARG A 152 -62.70 2.52 -29.17
CA ARG A 152 -63.17 1.14 -29.39
C ARG A 152 -62.85 0.24 -28.19
N ALA A 153 -63.89 -0.33 -27.58
CA ALA A 153 -63.75 -1.26 -26.45
C ALA A 153 -64.35 -2.63 -26.82
N GLU A 154 -63.56 -3.70 -26.73
CA GLU A 154 -63.86 -5.02 -27.31
C GLU A 154 -63.60 -6.16 -26.32
N GLU A 155 -64.19 -7.33 -26.61
CA GLU A 155 -63.85 -8.64 -26.00
C GLU A 155 -63.98 -8.69 -24.46
N GLY A 156 -65.17 -8.38 -23.92
CA GLY A 156 -65.41 -8.53 -22.48
C GLY A 156 -66.85 -8.44 -21.98
N ASP A 157 -67.06 -8.90 -20.74
CA ASP A 157 -68.33 -8.85 -20.01
C ASP A 157 -68.90 -7.43 -19.86
N LYS A 158 -68.04 -6.41 -19.67
CA LYS A 158 -68.43 -5.05 -19.25
C LYS A 158 -67.57 -3.97 -19.92
N VAL A 159 -67.70 -3.84 -21.23
CA VAL A 159 -66.95 -2.88 -22.05
C VAL A 159 -67.63 -1.50 -22.13
N ARG A 160 -66.85 -0.41 -22.11
CA ARG A 160 -67.35 0.96 -22.33
C ARG A 160 -66.49 1.77 -23.29
N ALA A 161 -67.12 2.45 -24.24
CA ALA A 161 -66.47 3.38 -25.17
C ALA A 161 -67.08 4.79 -25.07
N GLU A 162 -66.26 5.82 -24.94
CA GLU A 162 -66.68 7.22 -24.82
C GLU A 162 -65.91 8.06 -25.85
N GLY A 163 -66.61 8.71 -26.79
CA GLY A 163 -65.97 9.43 -27.90
C GLY A 163 -66.87 9.73 -29.09
N GLU A 164 -66.47 10.65 -29.98
CA GLU A 164 -67.29 11.04 -31.15
C GLU A 164 -67.73 9.82 -31.99
N LYS A 165 -66.81 8.86 -32.19
CA LYS A 165 -66.99 7.62 -32.93
C LYS A 165 -66.80 6.40 -32.01
N ALA A 166 -67.50 6.39 -30.87
CA ALA A 166 -67.44 5.32 -29.87
C ALA A 166 -68.04 3.98 -30.37
N ARG A 167 -67.32 2.88 -30.21
CA ARG A 167 -67.80 1.50 -30.47
C ARG A 167 -67.50 0.56 -29.30
N ALA A 168 -68.50 -0.16 -28.82
CA ALA A 168 -68.39 -1.07 -27.69
C ALA A 168 -68.95 -2.47 -28.07
N GLU A 169 -68.13 -3.52 -27.94
CA GLU A 169 -68.44 -4.88 -28.39
C GLU A 169 -68.18 -5.88 -27.23
N GLY A 170 -69.25 -6.37 -26.57
CA GLY A 170 -69.13 -7.21 -25.37
C GLY A 170 -70.46 -7.41 -24.62
N GLU A 171 -70.54 -8.37 -23.71
CA GLU A 171 -71.81 -8.86 -23.12
C GLU A 171 -72.70 -7.74 -22.54
N LYS A 172 -72.09 -6.77 -21.84
CA LYS A 172 -72.73 -5.56 -21.31
C LYS A 172 -72.08 -4.29 -21.86
N ALA A 173 -72.12 -4.14 -23.18
CA ALA A 173 -71.53 -3.02 -23.92
C ALA A 173 -72.25 -1.68 -23.73
N ARG A 174 -71.51 -0.61 -23.42
CA ARG A 174 -72.03 0.78 -23.46
C ARG A 174 -71.16 1.70 -24.33
N ALA A 175 -71.79 2.44 -25.25
CA ALA A 175 -71.15 3.43 -26.10
C ALA A 175 -71.81 4.81 -25.94
N GLU A 176 -71.00 5.86 -25.74
CA GLU A 176 -71.44 7.24 -25.53
C GLU A 176 -70.70 8.16 -26.52
N GLY A 177 -71.43 8.79 -27.45
CA GLY A 177 -70.81 9.43 -28.61
C GLY A 177 -71.77 9.84 -29.74
N GLU A 178 -71.41 10.86 -30.53
CA GLU A 178 -72.21 11.32 -31.68
C GLU A 178 -72.58 10.18 -32.64
N LYS A 179 -71.66 9.24 -32.85
CA LYS A 179 -71.81 8.04 -33.69
C LYS A 179 -71.66 6.74 -32.87
N ALA A 180 -72.18 6.72 -31.64
CA ALA A 180 -72.09 5.58 -30.73
C ALA A 180 -72.68 4.27 -31.30
N ARG A 181 -71.95 3.17 -31.24
CA ARG A 181 -72.46 1.81 -31.50
C ARG A 181 -72.13 0.85 -30.36
N ALA A 182 -73.13 0.13 -29.86
CA ALA A 182 -72.99 -0.90 -28.84
C ALA A 182 -73.52 -2.25 -29.35
N GLU A 183 -72.75 -3.31 -29.19
CA GLU A 183 -73.03 -4.67 -29.69
C GLU A 183 -72.81 -5.66 -28.53
N GLY A 184 -73.84 -6.40 -28.10
CA GLY A 184 -73.76 -7.24 -26.88
C GLY A 184 -75.09 -7.80 -26.38
N GLU A 185 -75.11 -8.70 -25.38
CA GLU A 185 -76.40 -9.17 -24.80
C GLU A 185 -77.23 -8.00 -24.26
N THR A 186 -76.58 -7.06 -23.57
CA THR A 186 -77.19 -5.85 -23.01
C THR A 186 -76.50 -4.58 -23.54
N ALA A 187 -76.77 -4.27 -24.81
CA ALA A 187 -76.18 -3.14 -25.52
C ALA A 187 -76.88 -1.80 -25.20
N ARG A 188 -76.11 -0.77 -24.81
CA ARG A 188 -76.61 0.61 -24.62
C ARG A 188 -75.79 1.63 -25.42
N ALA A 189 -76.44 2.40 -26.30
CA ALA A 189 -75.80 3.45 -27.08
C ALA A 189 -76.47 4.82 -26.87
N GLU A 190 -75.68 5.89 -26.69
CA GLU A 190 -76.17 7.23 -26.35
C GLU A 190 -75.47 8.31 -27.19
N GLY A 191 -76.24 9.08 -27.96
CA GLY A 191 -75.79 10.19 -28.81
C GLY A 191 -76.48 10.27 -30.18
N GLU A 192 -76.19 11.32 -30.95
CA GLU A 192 -77.00 11.75 -32.11
C GLU A 192 -77.39 10.62 -33.09
N LYS A 193 -76.47 9.71 -33.40
CA LYS A 193 -76.65 8.60 -34.35
C LYS A 193 -76.51 7.23 -33.69
N ALA A 194 -76.88 7.12 -32.41
CA ALA A 194 -76.73 5.93 -31.57
C ALA A 194 -77.31 4.64 -32.19
N ARG A 195 -76.59 3.53 -32.07
CA ARG A 195 -77.04 2.19 -32.46
C ARG A 195 -76.76 1.16 -31.37
N ALA A 196 -77.77 0.41 -30.95
CA ALA A 196 -77.64 -0.70 -30.01
C ALA A 196 -78.14 -2.00 -30.66
N GLU A 197 -77.34 -3.05 -30.61
CA GLU A 197 -77.60 -4.35 -31.25
C GLU A 197 -77.37 -5.46 -30.22
N GLY A 198 -78.42 -6.19 -29.82
CA GLY A 198 -78.34 -7.08 -28.64
C GLY A 198 -79.65 -7.72 -28.15
N GLU A 199 -79.65 -8.67 -27.21
CA GLU A 199 -80.93 -9.20 -26.67
C GLU A 199 -81.74 -8.09 -25.97
N LYS A 200 -81.05 -7.21 -25.24
CA LYS A 200 -81.63 -6.11 -24.46
C LYS A 200 -81.02 -4.78 -24.93
N ALA A 201 -81.35 -4.39 -26.16
CA ALA A 201 -80.79 -3.24 -26.86
C ALA A 201 -81.50 -1.93 -26.49
N ARG A 202 -80.75 -0.89 -26.09
CA ARG A 202 -81.26 0.46 -25.79
C ARG A 202 -80.45 1.54 -26.48
N ALA A 203 -81.10 2.38 -27.30
CA ALA A 203 -80.46 3.49 -28.00
C ALA A 203 -81.16 4.84 -27.70
N GLU A 204 -80.38 5.87 -27.37
CA GLU A 204 -80.90 7.21 -27.02
C GLU A 204 -80.23 8.29 -27.87
N GLY A 205 -81.00 9.11 -28.60
CA GLY A 205 -80.48 10.21 -29.42
C GLY A 205 -81.29 10.49 -30.70
N GLU A 206 -80.98 11.61 -31.38
CA GLU A 206 -81.80 12.17 -32.47
C GLU A 206 -82.19 11.13 -33.54
N LYS A 207 -81.27 10.25 -33.96
CA LYS A 207 -81.46 9.25 -35.03
C LYS A 207 -81.26 7.81 -34.51
N ALA A 208 -81.62 7.56 -33.24
CA ALA A 208 -81.31 6.33 -32.53
C ALA A 208 -81.95 5.06 -33.13
N ARG A 209 -81.21 3.95 -33.12
CA ARG A 209 -81.68 2.62 -33.56
C ARG A 209 -81.37 1.54 -32.53
N ALA A 210 -82.37 0.74 -32.18
CA ALA A 210 -82.19 -0.45 -31.33
C ALA A 210 -82.71 -1.69 -32.08
N GLU A 211 -81.88 -2.72 -32.22
CA GLU A 211 -82.25 -3.99 -32.85
C GLU A 211 -81.94 -5.15 -31.90
N GLY A 212 -82.94 -5.95 -31.54
CA GLY A 212 -82.81 -6.85 -30.39
C GLY A 212 -84.10 -7.46 -29.89
N LYS A 213 -84.07 -8.60 -29.19
CA LYS A 213 -85.29 -9.27 -28.68
C LYS A 213 -86.15 -8.33 -27.83
N THR A 214 -85.54 -7.54 -26.97
CA THR A 214 -86.16 -6.38 -26.31
C THR A 214 -85.41 -5.13 -26.76
N ALA A 215 -86.00 -4.35 -27.65
CA ALA A 215 -85.37 -3.21 -28.31
C ALA A 215 -86.08 -1.90 -27.90
N ARG A 216 -85.33 -0.92 -27.40
CA ARG A 216 -85.87 0.39 -26.98
C ARG A 216 -85.08 1.55 -27.60
N ALA A 217 -85.77 2.42 -28.34
CA ALA A 217 -85.17 3.59 -28.97
C ALA A 217 -85.89 4.89 -28.54
N GLU A 218 -85.14 5.90 -28.09
CA GLU A 218 -85.66 7.19 -27.58
C GLU A 218 -84.98 8.37 -28.30
N GLY A 219 -85.72 9.35 -28.84
CA GLY A 219 -85.11 10.42 -29.63
C GLY A 219 -86.07 11.27 -30.47
N GLU A 220 -85.63 11.69 -31.67
CA GLU A 220 -86.47 12.46 -32.61
C GLU A 220 -86.94 11.58 -33.78
N LYS A 221 -86.03 10.82 -34.41
CA LYS A 221 -86.25 9.99 -35.60
C LYS A 221 -85.76 8.57 -35.34
N VAL A 222 -86.54 7.78 -34.61
CA VAL A 222 -86.08 6.54 -33.96
C VAL A 222 -86.67 5.26 -34.54
N ARG A 223 -85.90 4.17 -34.49
CA ARG A 223 -86.33 2.82 -34.90
C ARG A 223 -86.00 1.77 -33.84
N ALA A 224 -86.98 1.01 -33.40
CA ALA A 224 -86.80 -0.19 -32.59
C ALA A 224 -87.26 -1.43 -33.37
N LYS A 225 -86.49 -2.52 -33.36
CA LYS A 225 -86.83 -3.78 -34.03
C LYS A 225 -86.57 -4.98 -33.12
N GLY A 226 -87.57 -5.82 -32.85
CA GLY A 226 -87.47 -6.85 -31.82
C GLY A 226 -88.76 -7.55 -31.45
N GLU A 227 -88.71 -8.74 -30.84
CA GLU A 227 -89.89 -9.40 -30.23
C GLU A 227 -90.71 -8.44 -29.36
N LYS A 228 -90.03 -7.56 -28.61
CA LYS A 228 -90.62 -6.49 -27.80
C LYS A 228 -89.96 -5.16 -28.16
N ALA A 229 -90.48 -4.51 -29.20
CA ALA A 229 -89.95 -3.26 -29.74
C ALA A 229 -90.68 -2.05 -29.13
N ARG A 230 -89.92 -1.04 -28.65
CA ARG A 230 -90.45 0.20 -28.09
C ARG A 230 -89.74 1.44 -28.66
N ALA A 231 -90.46 2.33 -29.32
CA ALA A 231 -89.92 3.53 -29.96
C ALA A 231 -90.60 4.82 -29.48
N GLU A 232 -89.85 5.77 -28.94
CA GLU A 232 -90.37 7.03 -28.37
C GLU A 232 -89.69 8.24 -29.07
N GLY A 233 -90.43 9.06 -29.81
CA GLY A 233 -89.88 10.23 -30.51
C GLY A 233 -90.80 10.84 -31.58
N GLU A 234 -90.49 12.04 -32.09
CA GLU A 234 -91.33 12.75 -33.09
C GLU A 234 -91.71 11.84 -34.27
N LYS A 235 -90.75 11.07 -34.77
CA LYS A 235 -90.88 10.11 -35.88
C LYS A 235 -90.42 8.73 -35.38
N ALA A 236 -91.33 8.00 -34.74
CA ALA A 236 -91.05 6.70 -34.12
C ALA A 236 -91.49 5.53 -35.01
N ARG A 237 -90.61 4.54 -35.20
CA ARG A 237 -90.94 3.24 -35.83
C ARG A 237 -90.63 2.05 -34.92
N ALA A 238 -91.59 1.16 -34.69
CA ALA A 238 -91.40 -0.09 -33.93
C ALA A 238 -91.82 -1.31 -34.78
N GLU A 239 -90.94 -2.31 -34.89
CA GLU A 239 -91.16 -3.52 -35.70
C GLU A 239 -90.97 -4.78 -34.82
N GLY A 240 -92.03 -5.54 -34.54
CA GLY A 240 -91.96 -6.60 -33.52
C GLY A 240 -93.26 -7.33 -33.19
N GLU A 241 -93.19 -8.58 -32.70
CA GLU A 241 -94.36 -9.34 -32.24
C GLU A 241 -95.21 -8.52 -31.26
N THR A 242 -94.55 -7.86 -30.31
CA THR A 242 -95.13 -6.83 -29.43
C THR A 242 -94.48 -5.48 -29.71
N ALA A 243 -95.12 -4.64 -30.54
CA ALA A 243 -94.60 -3.35 -30.96
C ALA A 243 -95.35 -2.19 -30.26
N ARG A 244 -94.61 -1.30 -29.58
CA ARG A 244 -95.15 -0.08 -28.98
C ARG A 244 -94.43 1.16 -29.52
N ALA A 245 -95.16 2.19 -29.91
CA ALA A 245 -94.54 3.44 -30.36
C ALA A 245 -95.35 4.70 -29.99
N GLU A 246 -94.64 5.77 -29.63
CA GLU A 246 -95.20 7.02 -29.08
C GLU A 246 -94.52 8.23 -29.75
N GLY A 247 -95.27 9.17 -30.32
CA GLY A 247 -94.68 10.26 -31.13
C GLY A 247 -95.68 11.23 -31.77
N GLU A 248 -95.22 12.05 -32.74
CA GLU A 248 -96.12 12.86 -33.59
C GLU A 248 -96.52 12.07 -34.84
N LYS A 249 -95.54 11.42 -35.49
CA LYS A 249 -95.68 10.62 -36.70
C LYS A 249 -95.17 9.22 -36.40
N VAL A 250 -96.09 8.26 -36.23
CA VAL A 250 -95.78 6.95 -35.66
C VAL A 250 -96.14 5.83 -36.63
N ARG A 251 -95.24 4.86 -36.80
CA ARG A 251 -95.55 3.58 -37.46
C ARG A 251 -95.16 2.41 -36.58
N ALA A 252 -96.04 1.44 -36.39
CA ALA A 252 -95.72 0.22 -35.67
C ALA A 252 -96.26 -1.02 -36.39
N GLU A 253 -95.46 -2.07 -36.47
CA GLU A 253 -95.67 -3.25 -37.31
C GLU A 253 -95.43 -4.51 -36.47
N GLY A 254 -96.39 -5.45 -36.40
CA GLY A 254 -96.32 -6.57 -35.45
C GLY A 254 -97.50 -7.55 -35.42
N GLU A 255 -97.61 -8.34 -34.34
CA GLU A 255 -98.84 -9.11 -34.04
C GLU A 255 -99.73 -8.33 -33.07
N LYS A 256 -99.15 -7.86 -31.96
CA LYS A 256 -99.81 -7.13 -30.88
C LYS A 256 -99.23 -5.71 -30.84
N VAL A 257 -99.93 -4.75 -31.43
CA VAL A 257 -99.37 -3.42 -31.71
C VAL A 257 -100.11 -2.34 -30.92
N ARG A 258 -99.38 -1.39 -30.33
CA ARG A 258 -99.98 -0.20 -29.68
C ARG A 258 -99.20 1.06 -30.05
N ALA A 259 -99.84 1.96 -30.80
CA ALA A 259 -99.22 3.20 -31.25
C ALA A 259 -100.06 4.43 -30.85
N GLU A 260 -99.39 5.48 -30.35
CA GLU A 260 -100.01 6.67 -29.77
C GLU A 260 -99.38 7.95 -30.37
N GLY A 261 -100.16 8.90 -30.90
CA GLY A 261 -99.61 10.11 -31.54
C GLY A 261 -100.62 10.97 -32.32
N GLU A 262 -100.15 11.92 -33.14
CA GLU A 262 -101.04 12.75 -33.98
C GLU A 262 -101.39 12.02 -35.29
N LYS A 263 -100.38 11.43 -35.94
CA LYS A 263 -100.49 10.69 -37.22
C LYS A 263 -99.92 9.29 -37.00
N VAL A 264 -100.79 8.28 -36.94
CA VAL A 264 -100.44 6.95 -36.43
C VAL A 264 -100.83 5.87 -37.43
N ARG A 265 -99.93 4.95 -37.74
CA ARG A 265 -100.23 3.72 -38.47
C ARG A 265 -99.78 2.49 -37.67
N ALA A 266 -100.72 1.61 -37.33
CA ALA A 266 -100.47 0.37 -36.61
C ALA A 266 -100.89 -0.82 -37.50
N GLU A 267 -99.96 -1.70 -37.83
CA GLU A 267 -100.14 -2.83 -38.76
C GLU A 267 -99.92 -4.14 -37.98
N GLY A 268 -100.97 -4.94 -37.77
CA GLY A 268 -100.90 -6.20 -37.03
C GLY A 268 -102.24 -6.77 -36.56
N GLU A 269 -102.28 -8.10 -36.34
CA GLU A 269 -103.49 -8.86 -35.98
C GLU A 269 -104.31 -8.21 -34.85
N LYS A 270 -103.63 -7.66 -33.83
CA LYS A 270 -104.21 -6.94 -32.68
C LYS A 270 -103.64 -5.52 -32.60
N ALA A 271 -103.78 -4.75 -33.69
CA ALA A 271 -103.32 -3.37 -33.76
C ALA A 271 -104.25 -2.37 -33.06
N ARG A 272 -103.70 -1.56 -32.14
CA ARG A 272 -104.36 -0.38 -31.57
C ARG A 272 -103.63 0.90 -31.95
N ALA A 273 -104.36 1.86 -32.51
CA ALA A 273 -103.86 3.18 -32.86
C ALA A 273 -104.70 4.27 -32.15
N GLU A 274 -104.07 5.08 -31.32
CA GLU A 274 -104.72 6.16 -30.55
C GLU A 274 -104.16 7.51 -31.07
N GLY A 275 -104.99 8.33 -31.74
CA GLY A 275 -104.53 9.58 -32.37
C GLY A 275 -105.47 10.22 -33.41
N ASP A 276 -105.36 11.54 -33.59
CA ASP A 276 -106.22 12.36 -34.48
C ASP A 276 -106.37 11.78 -35.89
N LYS A 277 -105.26 11.26 -36.43
CA LYS A 277 -105.16 10.53 -37.70
C LYS A 277 -104.61 9.13 -37.46
N ALA A 278 -105.34 8.34 -36.68
CA ALA A 278 -105.05 6.93 -36.42
C ALA A 278 -105.53 6.00 -37.55
N THR A 279 -104.66 5.12 -38.02
CA THR A 279 -104.97 4.00 -38.91
C THR A 279 -104.53 2.70 -38.26
N ALA A 280 -105.43 1.72 -38.16
CA ALA A 280 -105.15 0.38 -37.63
C ALA A 280 -105.53 -0.67 -38.69
N GLU A 281 -104.56 -1.49 -39.10
CA GLU A 281 -104.68 -2.49 -40.17
C GLU A 281 -104.44 -3.90 -39.58
N GLY A 282 -105.45 -4.77 -39.64
CA GLY A 282 -105.39 -6.16 -39.17
C GLY A 282 -106.70 -6.68 -38.55
N GLU A 283 -106.82 -8.01 -38.42
CA GLU A 283 -108.06 -8.74 -38.05
C GLU A 283 -108.87 -8.13 -36.88
N LYS A 284 -108.18 -7.62 -35.85
CA LYS A 284 -108.76 -7.12 -34.60
C LYS A 284 -108.33 -5.66 -34.35
N GLY A 285 -108.16 -4.91 -35.43
CA GLY A 285 -107.73 -3.52 -35.43
C GLY A 285 -108.70 -2.57 -34.71
N ARG A 286 -108.16 -1.68 -33.87
CA ARG A 286 -108.90 -0.63 -33.15
C ARG A 286 -108.21 0.73 -33.31
N ALA A 287 -108.83 1.64 -34.04
CA ALA A 287 -108.38 3.02 -34.19
C ALA A 287 -109.29 3.97 -33.40
N GLU A 288 -108.71 4.93 -32.67
CA GLU A 288 -109.44 5.85 -31.79
C GLU A 288 -108.92 7.29 -31.97
N GLY A 289 -109.77 8.20 -32.46
CA GLY A 289 -109.42 9.59 -32.78
C GLY A 289 -110.41 10.27 -33.73
N GLU A 290 -110.23 11.57 -34.00
CA GLU A 290 -111.19 12.41 -34.77
C GLU A 290 -111.40 11.93 -36.22
N THR A 291 -110.36 11.41 -36.87
CA THR A 291 -110.43 10.84 -38.23
C THR A 291 -109.88 9.41 -38.30
N ALA A 292 -110.15 8.62 -37.27
CA ALA A 292 -109.68 7.25 -37.14
C ALA A 292 -110.25 6.30 -38.22
N ARG A 293 -109.40 5.41 -38.76
CA ARG A 293 -109.75 4.37 -39.73
C ARG A 293 -109.23 3.01 -39.27
N ALA A 294 -110.11 2.01 -39.22
CA ALA A 294 -109.73 0.63 -38.95
C ALA A 294 -110.03 -0.22 -40.19
N GLU A 295 -109.05 -0.99 -40.66
CA GLU A 295 -109.17 -1.90 -41.81
C GLU A 295 -108.91 -3.32 -41.32
N ALA A 296 -109.95 -4.15 -41.30
CA ALA A 296 -109.91 -5.49 -40.74
C ALA A 296 -110.35 -6.53 -41.79
N GLU A 297 -109.41 -7.40 -42.16
CA GLU A 297 -109.73 -8.65 -42.86
C GLU A 297 -110.15 -9.69 -41.81
N GLY A 298 -111.42 -9.66 -41.38
CA GLY A 298 -111.96 -10.60 -40.40
C GLY A 298 -113.14 -10.07 -39.58
N GLU A 299 -113.99 -10.98 -39.09
CA GLU A 299 -115.19 -10.61 -38.32
C GLU A 299 -114.86 -10.10 -36.90
N LYS A 300 -114.71 -8.77 -36.73
CA LYS A 300 -115.43 -7.92 -35.72
C LYS A 300 -114.78 -6.53 -35.54
N ALA A 301 -115.07 -5.62 -36.46
CA ALA A 301 -115.01 -4.18 -36.16
C ALA A 301 -116.33 -3.71 -35.51
N ARG A 302 -116.29 -2.76 -34.58
CA ARG A 302 -117.48 -2.15 -33.96
C ARG A 302 -117.50 -0.63 -34.10
N ALA A 303 -118.64 -0.10 -34.56
CA ALA A 303 -119.07 1.29 -34.49
C ALA A 303 -120.62 1.32 -34.50
N GLU A 304 -121.26 2.26 -33.79
CA GLU A 304 -122.69 2.28 -33.38
C GLU A 304 -123.11 3.78 -33.26
N GLY A 305 -124.24 4.39 -33.68
CA GLY A 305 -125.53 4.10 -34.40
C GLY A 305 -126.20 5.49 -34.69
N ASP A 306 -127.51 5.78 -34.75
CA ASP A 306 -128.77 5.10 -35.15
C ASP A 306 -129.97 6.09 -34.97
N MET A 307 -131.12 6.12 -35.69
CA MET A 307 -131.50 5.46 -36.96
C MET A 307 -132.51 6.28 -37.85
N VAL A 308 -133.77 5.85 -38.12
CA VAL A 308 -134.54 6.18 -39.38
C VAL A 308 -136.11 6.18 -39.28
N ARG A 309 -136.83 6.72 -40.32
CA ARG A 309 -138.27 6.53 -40.74
C ARG A 309 -139.40 7.37 -40.05
N ALA A 310 -140.71 7.41 -40.43
CA ALA A 310 -141.57 6.82 -41.51
C ALA A 310 -142.96 7.54 -41.66
N GLU A 311 -143.70 7.28 -42.77
CA GLU A 311 -145.19 7.24 -42.96
C GLU A 311 -146.07 8.47 -42.55
N GLY A 312 -147.38 8.61 -42.83
CA GLY A 312 -148.40 7.86 -43.63
C GLY A 312 -149.82 8.45 -43.40
N GLU A 313 -150.75 8.41 -44.37
CA GLU A 313 -152.02 9.20 -44.38
C GLU A 313 -153.15 8.55 -45.24
N THR A 314 -154.46 8.85 -45.18
CA THR A 314 -155.47 9.35 -44.18
C THR A 314 -156.93 9.21 -44.81
N GLU A 315 -157.99 9.77 -44.18
CA GLU A 315 -159.27 10.26 -44.81
C GLU A 315 -160.45 9.30 -45.13
N LYS A 316 -161.75 9.69 -45.14
CA LYS A 316 -162.59 10.81 -44.55
C LYS A 316 -164.08 10.29 -44.55
N ARG A 317 -165.26 10.96 -44.68
CA ARG A 317 -165.79 12.34 -44.89
C ARG A 317 -167.29 12.40 -44.49
N LEU A 318 -167.81 13.52 -43.97
CA LEU A 318 -169.24 13.93 -44.05
C LEU A 318 -169.40 15.44 -43.78
N GLU A 319 -170.30 16.12 -44.49
CA GLU A 319 -170.12 17.56 -44.82
C GLU A 319 -171.44 18.37 -44.82
N GLN A 320 -171.36 19.63 -44.39
CA GLN A 320 -172.27 20.76 -44.66
C GLN A 320 -173.72 20.75 -44.12
N LYS A 321 -173.90 20.39 -42.84
CA LYS A 321 -174.61 21.33 -41.92
C LYS A 321 -173.68 22.38 -41.30
N GLU A 322 -172.38 22.28 -41.57
CA GLU A 322 -171.31 23.14 -41.09
C GLU A 322 -171.50 24.63 -41.45
N LYS A 323 -172.12 25.00 -42.59
CA LYS A 323 -172.06 26.37 -43.18
C LYS A 323 -172.56 27.57 -42.34
N ARG A 324 -173.10 27.37 -41.13
CA ARG A 324 -173.33 28.42 -40.12
C ARG A 324 -172.54 28.26 -38.82
N LEU A 325 -172.03 27.06 -38.53
CA LEU A 325 -170.92 26.88 -37.61
C LEU A 325 -169.63 27.45 -38.23
N GLU A 326 -169.37 27.19 -39.52
CA GLU A 326 -168.23 27.64 -40.34
C GLU A 326 -167.78 29.09 -40.13
N GLN A 327 -168.65 30.04 -39.80
CA GLN A 327 -168.23 31.44 -39.59
C GLN A 327 -167.83 31.76 -38.14
N LYS A 328 -168.24 30.92 -37.18
CA LYS A 328 -167.69 30.88 -35.82
C LYS A 328 -166.52 29.91 -35.72
N GLU A 329 -166.59 28.76 -36.39
CA GLU A 329 -165.49 27.83 -36.61
C GLU A 329 -164.35 28.51 -37.36
N LYS A 330 -164.50 29.09 -38.56
CA LYS A 330 -163.39 29.85 -39.20
C LYS A 330 -162.85 31.01 -38.36
N ARG A 331 -163.55 31.47 -37.32
CA ARG A 331 -163.03 32.42 -36.31
C ARG A 331 -162.37 31.75 -35.09
N LEU A 332 -162.77 30.53 -34.73
CA LEU A 332 -162.13 29.65 -33.76
C LEU A 332 -160.92 28.97 -34.41
N GLU A 333 -161.07 28.26 -35.52
CA GLU A 333 -160.05 27.74 -36.43
C GLU A 333 -159.00 28.78 -36.83
N GLN A 334 -159.34 30.05 -37.10
CA GLN A 334 -158.31 31.11 -37.31
C GLN A 334 -157.64 31.56 -36.00
N LYS A 335 -158.29 31.42 -34.84
CA LYS A 335 -157.67 31.59 -33.51
C LYS A 335 -156.83 30.38 -33.13
N GLU A 336 -157.23 29.16 -33.48
CA GLU A 336 -156.57 27.89 -33.26
C GLU A 336 -155.37 27.78 -34.17
N LYS A 337 -155.49 27.99 -35.49
CA LYS A 337 -154.33 28.14 -36.39
C LYS A 337 -153.41 29.30 -35.97
N ARG A 338 -153.91 30.34 -35.29
CA ARG A 338 -153.05 31.37 -34.64
C ARG A 338 -152.48 30.96 -33.28
N LEU A 339 -153.11 30.04 -32.55
CA LEU A 339 -152.64 29.47 -31.29
C LEU A 339 -151.61 28.39 -31.60
N GLU A 340 -151.92 27.43 -32.46
CA GLU A 340 -151.03 26.46 -33.07
C GLU A 340 -149.80 27.12 -33.75
N GLN A 341 -149.96 28.22 -34.50
CA GLN A 341 -148.80 28.98 -35.00
C GLN A 341 -148.04 29.72 -33.90
N LYS A 342 -148.69 30.11 -32.79
CA LYS A 342 -148.01 30.65 -31.60
C LYS A 342 -147.31 29.54 -30.82
N GLU A 343 -147.88 28.34 -30.74
CA GLU A 343 -147.37 27.15 -30.07
C GLU A 343 -146.17 26.61 -30.84
N LYS A 344 -146.28 26.40 -32.15
CA LYS A 344 -145.14 26.08 -33.03
C LYS A 344 -144.05 27.18 -32.97
N ARG A 345 -144.41 28.46 -32.79
CA ARG A 345 -143.44 29.55 -32.52
C ARG A 345 -142.88 29.55 -31.09
N LEU A 346 -143.62 29.07 -30.09
CA LEU A 346 -143.19 28.95 -28.70
C LEU A 346 -142.31 27.72 -28.53
N GLU A 347 -142.66 26.58 -29.11
CA GLU A 347 -141.88 25.37 -29.26
C GLU A 347 -140.57 25.65 -30.01
N GLN A 348 -140.60 26.39 -31.13
CA GLN A 348 -139.38 26.88 -31.78
C GLN A 348 -138.57 27.84 -30.92
N LYS A 349 -139.19 28.61 -30.01
CA LYS A 349 -138.48 29.44 -29.02
C LYS A 349 -137.89 28.59 -27.89
N VAL A 350 -138.59 27.58 -27.41
CA VAL A 350 -138.14 26.60 -26.39
C VAL A 350 -136.95 25.82 -26.93
N LYS A 351 -137.06 25.23 -28.12
CA LYS A 351 -135.94 24.55 -28.81
C LYS A 351 -134.74 25.50 -29.05
N LYS A 352 -134.97 26.80 -29.30
CA LYS A 352 -133.91 27.83 -29.37
C LYS A 352 -133.37 28.28 -28.00
N LEU A 353 -134.11 28.10 -26.92
CA LEU A 353 -133.67 28.33 -25.55
C LEU A 353 -132.87 27.14 -25.04
N GLU A 354 -133.34 25.90 -25.21
CA GLU A 354 -132.58 24.66 -24.98
C GLU A 354 -131.23 24.67 -25.74
N GLN A 355 -131.22 25.11 -27.00
CA GLN A 355 -129.98 25.27 -27.79
C GLN A 355 -129.07 26.39 -27.26
N LYS A 356 -129.61 27.42 -26.60
CA LYS A 356 -128.82 28.46 -25.92
C LYS A 356 -128.29 27.98 -24.58
N GLU A 357 -129.09 27.24 -23.83
CA GLU A 357 -128.78 26.63 -22.54
C GLU A 357 -127.66 25.60 -22.69
N LYS A 358 -127.79 24.64 -23.61
CA LYS A 358 -126.71 23.70 -23.99
C LYS A 358 -125.44 24.43 -24.48
N ARG A 359 -125.58 25.62 -25.11
CA ARG A 359 -124.44 26.49 -25.50
C ARG A 359 -123.85 27.31 -24.34
N LEU A 360 -124.58 27.52 -23.25
CA LEU A 360 -124.09 28.14 -22.02
C LEU A 360 -123.39 27.10 -21.16
N GLU A 361 -123.99 25.93 -20.98
CA GLU A 361 -123.39 24.76 -20.32
C GLU A 361 -122.05 24.35 -20.99
N GLN A 362 -121.98 24.35 -22.32
CA GLN A 362 -120.73 24.14 -23.07
C GLN A 362 -119.71 25.27 -22.92
N LYS A 363 -120.14 26.50 -22.57
CA LYS A 363 -119.24 27.62 -22.27
C LYS A 363 -118.72 27.56 -20.84
N GLU A 364 -119.57 27.19 -19.88
CA GLU A 364 -119.23 27.01 -18.47
C GLU A 364 -118.20 25.89 -18.32
N LYS A 365 -118.45 24.72 -18.90
CA LYS A 365 -117.47 23.61 -18.96
C LYS A 365 -116.15 24.02 -19.64
N ARG A 366 -116.20 24.93 -20.63
CA ARG A 366 -115.01 25.52 -21.28
C ARG A 366 -114.31 26.61 -20.44
N LEU A 367 -114.97 27.19 -19.44
CA LEU A 367 -114.37 28.11 -18.48
C LEU A 367 -113.72 27.32 -17.33
N GLU A 368 -114.40 26.32 -16.77
CA GLU A 368 -113.84 25.38 -15.78
C GLU A 368 -112.55 24.70 -16.31
N GLN A 369 -112.57 24.25 -17.57
CA GLN A 369 -111.39 23.70 -18.26
C GLN A 369 -110.27 24.73 -18.45
N LYS A 370 -110.58 26.03 -18.56
CA LYS A 370 -109.57 27.10 -18.64
C LYS A 370 -109.02 27.48 -17.28
N GLU A 371 -109.85 27.53 -16.25
CA GLU A 371 -109.44 27.83 -14.88
C GLU A 371 -108.52 26.73 -14.33
N THR A 372 -108.91 25.46 -14.49
CA THR A 372 -108.05 24.31 -14.15
C THR A 372 -106.76 24.28 -14.97
N TRP A 373 -106.78 24.66 -16.26
CA TRP A 373 -105.57 24.79 -17.07
C TRP A 373 -104.66 25.95 -16.61
N LEU A 374 -105.24 27.09 -16.24
CA LEU A 374 -104.50 28.24 -15.69
C LEU A 374 -103.86 27.88 -14.34
N GLU A 375 -104.60 27.22 -13.45
CA GLU A 375 -104.10 26.77 -12.15
C GLU A 375 -102.96 25.73 -12.30
N GLN A 376 -103.07 24.80 -13.26
CA GLN A 376 -101.96 23.90 -13.62
C GLN A 376 -100.77 24.65 -14.22
N LYS A 377 -101.00 25.70 -15.01
CA LYS A 377 -99.95 26.54 -15.62
C LYS A 377 -99.22 27.37 -14.56
N GLU A 378 -99.92 27.88 -13.55
CA GLU A 378 -99.34 28.57 -12.40
C GLU A 378 -98.51 27.62 -11.54
N LYS A 379 -99.06 26.45 -11.18
CA LYS A 379 -98.31 25.38 -10.48
C LYS A 379 -97.04 24.97 -11.25
N ARG A 380 -97.09 24.95 -12.59
CA ARG A 380 -95.92 24.73 -13.46
C ARG A 380 -94.92 25.90 -13.46
N LEU A 381 -95.36 27.15 -13.29
CA LEU A 381 -94.48 28.33 -13.16
C LEU A 381 -93.77 28.34 -11.80
N GLN A 382 -94.50 28.17 -10.70
CA GLN A 382 -93.93 28.07 -9.35
C GLN A 382 -92.90 26.92 -9.24
N GLN A 383 -93.12 25.80 -9.95
CA GLN A 383 -92.13 24.72 -10.06
C GLN A 383 -90.90 25.10 -10.90
N LYS A 384 -91.04 25.94 -11.94
CA LYS A 384 -89.90 26.45 -12.72
C LYS A 384 -89.06 27.44 -11.90
N GLU A 385 -89.69 28.33 -11.14
CA GLU A 385 -89.01 29.29 -10.25
C GLU A 385 -88.19 28.56 -9.19
N LYS A 386 -88.79 27.61 -8.46
CA LYS A 386 -88.08 26.76 -7.48
C LYS A 386 -86.93 25.97 -8.12
N ARG A 387 -87.05 25.57 -9.40
CA ARG A 387 -85.95 24.92 -10.16
C ARG A 387 -84.86 25.91 -10.61
N LEU A 388 -85.16 27.20 -10.80
CA LEU A 388 -84.19 28.25 -11.11
C LEU A 388 -83.40 28.65 -9.86
N GLU A 389 -84.09 28.91 -8.75
CA GLU A 389 -83.48 29.20 -7.44
C GLU A 389 -82.52 28.07 -7.00
N GLN A 390 -82.91 26.81 -7.21
CA GLN A 390 -82.04 25.64 -6.98
C GLN A 390 -80.86 25.55 -7.96
N LYS A 391 -80.98 26.07 -9.20
CA LYS A 391 -79.85 26.15 -10.15
C LYS A 391 -78.88 27.25 -9.73
N GLU A 392 -79.35 28.41 -9.33
CA GLU A 392 -78.55 29.54 -8.85
C GLU A 392 -77.72 29.14 -7.62
N LYS A 393 -78.37 28.57 -6.59
CA LYS A 393 -77.69 28.03 -5.40
C LYS A 393 -76.65 26.95 -5.74
N ARG A 394 -76.86 26.17 -6.82
CA ARG A 394 -75.87 25.19 -7.33
C ARG A 394 -74.75 25.83 -8.16
N LEU A 395 -74.98 26.97 -8.80
CA LEU A 395 -73.95 27.75 -9.51
C LEU A 395 -73.05 28.47 -8.51
N GLU A 396 -73.62 29.16 -7.52
CA GLU A 396 -72.88 29.82 -6.43
C GLU A 396 -71.98 28.82 -5.68
N GLN A 397 -72.49 27.61 -5.39
CA GLN A 397 -71.68 26.53 -4.80
C GLN A 397 -70.58 26.01 -5.74
N LYS A 398 -70.79 25.99 -7.07
CA LYS A 398 -69.75 25.64 -8.05
C LYS A 398 -68.66 26.71 -8.10
N GLU A 399 -69.04 27.99 -8.06
CA GLU A 399 -68.12 29.13 -8.09
C GLU A 399 -67.23 29.15 -6.83
N LYS A 400 -67.83 29.02 -5.64
CA LYS A 400 -67.07 28.89 -4.37
C LYS A 400 -66.13 27.69 -4.38
N ARG A 401 -66.50 26.58 -5.04
CA ARG A 401 -65.61 25.41 -5.26
C ARG A 401 -64.51 25.68 -6.28
N LEU A 402 -64.73 26.52 -7.30
CA LEU A 402 -63.72 26.93 -8.27
C LEU A 402 -62.67 27.84 -7.62
N GLN A 403 -63.09 28.88 -6.91
CA GLN A 403 -62.20 29.78 -6.15
C GLN A 403 -61.34 29.01 -5.11
N GLN A 404 -61.90 27.95 -4.50
CA GLN A 404 -61.14 27.05 -3.62
C GLN A 404 -60.15 26.13 -4.36
N LYS A 405 -60.47 25.69 -5.58
CA LYS A 405 -59.54 24.92 -6.44
C LYS A 405 -58.38 25.79 -6.91
N GLU A 406 -58.67 27.01 -7.33
CA GLU A 406 -57.72 28.02 -7.79
C GLU A 406 -56.68 28.34 -6.70
N LYS A 407 -57.13 28.71 -5.49
CA LYS A 407 -56.24 28.92 -4.32
C LYS A 407 -55.43 27.67 -3.94
N ARG A 408 -55.95 26.46 -4.21
CA ARG A 408 -55.19 25.20 -4.03
C ARG A 408 -54.17 24.94 -5.14
N LEU A 409 -54.38 25.44 -6.36
CA LEU A 409 -53.43 25.36 -7.47
C LEU A 409 -52.27 26.34 -7.24
N GLU A 410 -52.57 27.59 -6.90
CA GLU A 410 -51.58 28.62 -6.53
C GLU A 410 -50.66 28.14 -5.39
N GLN A 411 -51.23 27.50 -4.36
CA GLN A 411 -50.45 26.88 -3.27
C GLN A 411 -49.61 25.67 -3.72
N LYS A 412 -50.07 24.89 -4.71
CA LYS A 412 -49.28 23.79 -5.30
C LYS A 412 -48.10 24.34 -6.12
N GLU A 413 -48.33 25.40 -6.88
CA GLU A 413 -47.31 26.06 -7.71
C GLU A 413 -46.18 26.64 -6.85
N LYS A 414 -46.54 27.41 -5.80
CA LYS A 414 -45.57 27.94 -4.82
C LYS A 414 -44.78 26.82 -4.12
N ARG A 415 -45.40 25.65 -3.88
CA ARG A 415 -44.71 24.45 -3.37
C ARG A 415 -43.81 23.77 -4.41
N LEU A 416 -44.13 23.83 -5.71
CA LEU A 416 -43.28 23.32 -6.79
C LEU A 416 -42.03 24.20 -6.96
N GLN A 417 -42.19 25.51 -7.07
CA GLN A 417 -41.08 26.49 -7.11
C GLN A 417 -40.13 26.33 -5.90
N GLN A 418 -40.67 26.02 -4.71
CA GLN A 418 -39.85 25.71 -3.53
C GLN A 418 -39.15 24.33 -3.61
N LYS A 419 -39.75 23.31 -4.23
CA LYS A 419 -39.09 22.01 -4.47
C LYS A 419 -37.95 22.15 -5.47
N GLU A 420 -38.17 22.89 -6.55
CA GLU A 420 -37.21 23.19 -7.61
C GLU A 420 -35.95 23.87 -7.06
N LYS A 421 -36.10 24.98 -6.33
CA LYS A 421 -34.98 25.65 -5.64
C LYS A 421 -34.24 24.73 -4.63
N ARG A 422 -34.91 23.72 -4.07
CA ARG A 422 -34.28 22.70 -3.20
C ARG A 422 -33.59 21.57 -3.98
N LEU A 423 -33.91 21.34 -5.24
CA LEU A 423 -33.22 20.42 -6.14
C LEU A 423 -31.94 21.08 -6.69
N GLU A 424 -32.04 22.32 -7.17
CA GLU A 424 -30.89 23.14 -7.60
C GLU A 424 -29.82 23.25 -6.49
N GLN A 425 -30.25 23.48 -5.25
CA GLN A 425 -29.37 23.46 -4.07
C GLN A 425 -28.80 22.07 -3.73
N LYS A 426 -29.48 20.96 -4.08
CA LYS A 426 -28.93 19.60 -3.92
C LYS A 426 -27.85 19.34 -4.98
N GLU A 427 -28.07 19.74 -6.23
CA GLU A 427 -27.15 19.58 -7.36
C GLU A 427 -25.84 20.32 -7.13
N LYS A 428 -25.90 21.63 -6.80
CA LYS A 428 -24.72 22.43 -6.41
C LYS A 428 -23.97 21.82 -5.22
N ARG A 429 -24.66 21.09 -4.32
CA ARG A 429 -24.05 20.34 -3.19
C ARG A 429 -23.58 18.92 -3.55
N LEU A 430 -23.88 18.41 -4.73
CA LEU A 430 -23.33 17.17 -5.29
C LEU A 430 -22.05 17.48 -6.08
N GLU A 431 -22.09 18.48 -6.96
CA GLU A 431 -20.93 19.00 -7.69
C GLU A 431 -19.78 19.42 -6.75
N GLN A 432 -20.10 20.13 -5.66
CA GLN A 432 -19.14 20.45 -4.59
C GLN A 432 -18.59 19.23 -3.85
N LYS A 433 -19.30 18.09 -3.83
CA LYS A 433 -18.77 16.82 -3.28
C LYS A 433 -17.89 16.11 -4.29
N GLU A 434 -18.26 16.12 -5.56
CA GLU A 434 -17.51 15.48 -6.63
C GLU A 434 -16.14 16.13 -6.80
N THR A 435 -16.08 17.45 -6.94
CA THR A 435 -14.82 18.21 -6.99
C THR A 435 -13.97 17.99 -5.72
N ARG A 436 -14.58 17.79 -4.55
CA ARG A 436 -13.89 17.39 -3.31
C ARG A 436 -13.42 15.93 -3.30
N LEU A 437 -14.06 15.02 -4.03
CA LEU A 437 -13.65 13.63 -4.21
C LEU A 437 -12.51 13.52 -5.23
N GLN A 438 -12.61 14.18 -6.38
CA GLN A 438 -11.52 14.31 -7.37
C GLN A 438 -10.25 14.86 -6.69
N LYS A 439 -10.36 15.92 -5.87
CA LYS A 439 -9.25 16.48 -5.07
C LYS A 439 -8.72 15.54 -3.97
N LYS A 440 -9.45 14.48 -3.60
CA LYS A 440 -8.97 13.40 -2.70
C LYS A 440 -8.29 12.29 -3.47
N VAL A 441 -8.80 11.88 -4.63
CA VAL A 441 -8.20 10.88 -5.52
C VAL A 441 -6.80 11.33 -5.93
N LYS A 442 -6.64 12.56 -6.42
CA LYS A 442 -5.32 13.14 -6.73
C LYS A 442 -4.34 13.21 -5.54
N LYS A 443 -4.84 13.26 -4.31
CA LYS A 443 -4.04 13.21 -3.06
C LYS A 443 -3.73 11.78 -2.58
N LEU A 444 -4.35 10.76 -3.17
CA LEU A 444 -4.02 9.35 -2.95
C LEU A 444 -2.98 8.90 -3.98
N GLU A 445 -3.17 9.22 -5.27
CA GLU A 445 -2.17 9.02 -6.34
C GLU A 445 -0.78 9.60 -5.95
N GLN A 446 -0.76 10.85 -5.47
CA GLN A 446 0.47 11.50 -4.97
C GLN A 446 1.10 10.82 -3.73
N LYS A 447 0.32 10.07 -2.94
CA LYS A 447 0.84 9.28 -1.81
C LYS A 447 1.39 7.94 -2.27
N GLU A 448 0.74 7.31 -3.25
CA GLU A 448 1.14 6.04 -3.86
C GLU A 448 2.49 6.17 -4.55
N ILE A 449 2.66 7.17 -5.43
CA ILE A 449 3.94 7.54 -6.03
C ILE A 449 5.01 7.86 -4.96
N ARG A 450 4.61 8.38 -3.79
CA ARG A 450 5.52 8.65 -2.66
C ARG A 450 5.88 7.39 -1.85
N LEU A 451 5.07 6.34 -1.89
CA LEU A 451 5.36 5.04 -1.28
C LEU A 451 6.29 4.22 -2.18
N GLU A 452 5.99 4.14 -3.47
CA GLU A 452 6.85 3.51 -4.49
C GLU A 452 8.28 4.11 -4.47
N ARG A 453 8.38 5.45 -4.40
CA ARG A 453 9.66 6.17 -4.23
C ARG A 453 10.35 5.95 -2.88
N LYS A 454 9.65 5.43 -1.86
CA LYS A 454 10.28 4.98 -0.60
C LYS A 454 10.77 3.54 -0.72
N GLU A 455 9.99 2.65 -1.31
CA GLU A 455 10.34 1.23 -1.51
C GLU A 455 11.61 1.10 -2.33
N LYS A 456 11.69 1.78 -3.48
CA LYS A 456 12.93 1.85 -4.30
C LYS A 456 14.14 2.45 -3.55
N ARG A 457 13.91 3.23 -2.47
CA ARG A 457 14.97 3.77 -1.58
C ARG A 457 15.30 2.86 -0.39
N LEU A 458 14.46 1.86 -0.10
CA LEU A 458 14.75 0.79 0.88
C LEU A 458 15.53 -0.33 0.20
N GLU A 459 15.10 -0.76 -0.99
CA GLU A 459 15.81 -1.71 -1.85
C GLU A 459 17.26 -1.27 -2.13
N GLN A 460 17.47 0.02 -2.45
CA GLN A 460 18.80 0.63 -2.61
C GLN A 460 19.62 0.71 -1.30
N LYS A 461 18.98 0.63 -0.13
CA LYS A 461 19.69 0.55 1.17
C LYS A 461 20.07 -0.90 1.49
N GLU A 462 19.18 -1.85 1.24
CA GLU A 462 19.41 -3.29 1.44
C GLU A 462 20.60 -3.76 0.61
N LYS A 463 20.61 -3.46 -0.70
CA LYS A 463 21.75 -3.72 -1.60
C LYS A 463 23.07 -3.05 -1.15
N ARG A 464 22.99 -1.93 -0.41
CA ARG A 464 24.15 -1.25 0.20
C ARG A 464 24.55 -1.78 1.58
N LEU A 465 23.71 -2.59 2.22
CA LEU A 465 24.03 -3.32 3.45
C LEU A 465 24.69 -4.66 3.09
N GLU A 466 24.14 -5.42 2.14
CA GLU A 466 24.76 -6.64 1.58
C GLU A 466 26.20 -6.38 1.12
N GLN A 467 26.42 -5.30 0.35
CA GLN A 467 27.77 -4.90 -0.09
C GLN A 467 28.71 -4.49 1.05
N LYS A 468 28.18 -4.04 2.21
CA LYS A 468 28.99 -3.77 3.40
C LYS A 468 29.32 -5.05 4.15
N GLU A 469 28.38 -5.98 4.25
CA GLU A 469 28.54 -7.28 4.90
C GLU A 469 29.61 -8.12 4.19
N ILE A 470 29.51 -8.28 2.87
CA ILE A 470 30.55 -8.90 2.03
C ILE A 470 31.91 -8.19 2.20
N ARG A 471 31.93 -6.87 2.44
CA ARG A 471 33.16 -6.09 2.70
C ARG A 471 33.72 -6.29 4.13
N LEU A 472 32.89 -6.65 5.11
CA LEU A 472 33.30 -6.98 6.48
C LEU A 472 33.86 -8.41 6.53
N GLU A 473 33.17 -9.39 5.95
CA GLU A 473 33.64 -10.77 5.81
C GLU A 473 35.02 -10.83 5.10
N ARG A 474 35.19 -10.06 4.01
CA ARG A 474 36.49 -9.90 3.32
C ARG A 474 37.56 -9.17 4.13
N LYS A 475 37.20 -8.42 5.18
CA LYS A 475 38.17 -7.84 6.14
C LYS A 475 38.58 -8.87 7.20
N GLU A 476 37.62 -9.62 7.73
CA GLU A 476 37.85 -10.66 8.76
C GLU A 476 38.80 -11.74 8.22
N LYS A 477 38.52 -12.28 7.03
CA LYS A 477 39.41 -13.22 6.32
C LYS A 477 40.82 -12.65 6.04
N ARG A 478 40.98 -11.31 5.98
CA ARG A 478 42.29 -10.63 5.87
C ARG A 478 42.96 -10.34 7.21
N LEU A 479 42.23 -10.35 8.33
CA LEU A 479 42.77 -10.25 9.68
C LEU A 479 43.27 -11.63 10.15
N GLU A 480 42.47 -12.68 9.95
CA GLU A 480 42.84 -14.07 10.20
C GLU A 480 44.15 -14.46 9.46
N GLN A 481 44.28 -14.06 8.19
CA GLN A 481 45.52 -14.23 7.41
C GLN A 481 46.70 -13.41 7.94
N LYS A 482 46.48 -12.28 8.63
CA LYS A 482 47.55 -11.52 9.28
C LYS A 482 47.99 -12.18 10.59
N GLU A 483 47.05 -12.67 11.39
CA GLU A 483 47.31 -13.39 12.65
C GLU A 483 48.16 -14.63 12.40
N LYS A 484 47.75 -15.48 11.45
CA LYS A 484 48.54 -16.66 11.00
C LYS A 484 49.94 -16.28 10.49
N ARG A 485 50.12 -15.08 9.92
CA ARG A 485 51.44 -14.55 9.50
C ARG A 485 52.26 -13.96 10.66
N LEU A 486 51.64 -13.53 11.76
CA LEU A 486 52.31 -13.06 12.97
C LEU A 486 52.80 -14.24 13.79
N GLU A 487 51.95 -15.24 14.02
CA GLU A 487 52.30 -16.51 14.69
C GLU A 487 53.51 -17.20 14.00
N GLN A 488 53.53 -17.23 12.67
CA GLN A 488 54.67 -17.72 11.88
C GLN A 488 55.94 -16.86 12.02
N LYS A 489 55.82 -15.55 12.30
CA LYS A 489 56.98 -14.68 12.58
C LYS A 489 57.53 -14.94 13.97
N GLU A 490 56.66 -15.08 14.98
CA GLU A 490 57.03 -15.36 16.37
C GLU A 490 57.80 -16.68 16.46
N LYS A 491 57.27 -17.77 15.89
CA LYS A 491 57.95 -19.07 15.79
C LYS A 491 59.32 -18.97 15.08
N ARG A 492 59.49 -18.06 14.12
CA ARG A 492 60.78 -17.81 13.45
C ARG A 492 61.73 -16.91 14.25
N LEU A 493 61.23 -16.08 15.17
CA LEU A 493 62.04 -15.29 16.10
C LEU A 493 62.56 -16.18 17.25
N GLU A 494 61.69 -17.00 17.84
CA GLU A 494 62.06 -18.00 18.86
C GLU A 494 63.16 -18.95 18.36
N GLN A 495 63.06 -19.43 17.11
CA GLN A 495 64.10 -20.22 16.47
C GLN A 495 65.41 -19.45 16.23
N LYS A 496 65.37 -18.13 16.00
CA LYS A 496 66.57 -17.29 15.90
C LYS A 496 67.22 -17.09 17.27
N GLU A 497 66.43 -16.86 18.30
CA GLU A 497 66.87 -16.69 19.69
C GLU A 497 67.60 -17.93 20.19
N LYS A 498 67.00 -19.12 20.04
CA LYS A 498 67.64 -20.41 20.37
C LYS A 498 68.95 -20.64 19.59
N ARG A 499 69.05 -20.18 18.34
CA ARG A 499 70.30 -20.22 17.55
C ARG A 499 71.35 -19.20 18.03
N LEU A 500 70.95 -18.05 18.55
CA LEU A 500 71.84 -17.05 19.14
C LEU A 500 72.38 -17.51 20.49
N GLU A 501 71.53 -18.07 21.35
CA GLU A 501 71.92 -18.67 22.63
C GLU A 501 72.99 -19.77 22.44
N GLN A 502 72.80 -20.65 21.45
CA GLN A 502 73.81 -21.65 21.07
C GLN A 502 75.12 -21.03 20.55
N LYS A 503 75.08 -19.87 19.88
CA LYS A 503 76.29 -19.15 19.47
C LYS A 503 77.02 -18.55 20.68
N VAL A 504 76.30 -17.97 21.65
CA VAL A 504 76.88 -17.42 22.89
C VAL A 504 77.61 -18.52 23.66
N LYS A 505 76.96 -19.66 23.93
CA LYS A 505 77.58 -20.82 24.61
C LYS A 505 78.83 -21.35 23.88
N ARG A 506 78.87 -21.30 22.54
CA ARG A 506 80.07 -21.65 21.74
C ARG A 506 81.18 -20.59 21.84
N LEU A 507 80.85 -19.32 22.03
CA LEU A 507 81.83 -18.23 22.23
C LEU A 507 82.44 -18.29 23.64
N GLU A 508 81.64 -18.52 24.68
CA GLU A 508 82.12 -18.76 26.05
C GLU A 508 83.14 -19.91 26.12
N GLN A 509 82.86 -21.01 25.42
CA GLN A 509 83.80 -22.14 25.30
C GLN A 509 85.09 -21.78 24.55
N LYS A 510 85.04 -20.83 23.60
CA LYS A 510 86.26 -20.30 22.95
C LYS A 510 87.06 -19.42 23.90
N VAL A 511 86.42 -18.53 24.67
CA VAL A 511 87.09 -17.67 25.66
C VAL A 511 87.83 -18.52 26.71
N LYS A 512 87.17 -19.51 27.31
CA LYS A 512 87.79 -20.44 28.26
C LYS A 512 88.98 -21.22 27.68
N ARG A 513 88.98 -21.50 26.37
CA ARG A 513 90.13 -22.11 25.66
C ARG A 513 91.28 -21.13 25.39
N LEU A 514 91.01 -19.82 25.31
CA LEU A 514 92.03 -18.78 25.17
C LEU A 514 92.72 -18.49 26.51
N GLU A 515 91.96 -18.35 27.60
CA GLU A 515 92.48 -18.25 28.98
C GLU A 515 93.44 -19.41 29.32
N GLN A 516 93.10 -20.63 28.88
CA GLN A 516 93.96 -21.81 29.05
C GLN A 516 95.22 -21.79 28.18
N LYS A 517 95.21 -21.10 27.04
CA LYS A 517 96.42 -20.89 26.22
C LYS A 517 97.32 -19.81 26.81
N GLU A 518 96.74 -18.72 27.30
CA GLU A 518 97.42 -17.61 27.96
C GLU A 518 98.21 -18.11 29.19
N LYS A 519 97.56 -18.85 30.10
CA LYS A 519 98.23 -19.48 31.25
C LYS A 519 99.34 -20.47 30.86
N ARG A 520 99.29 -21.06 29.67
CA ARG A 520 100.37 -21.92 29.12
C ARG A 520 101.51 -21.11 28.49
N LEU A 521 101.28 -19.87 28.07
CA LEU A 521 102.32 -18.95 27.58
C LEU A 521 103.08 -18.32 28.76
N GLU A 522 102.36 -17.85 29.78
CA GLU A 522 102.94 -17.35 31.04
C GLU A 522 103.89 -18.39 31.70
N GLN A 523 103.48 -19.67 31.69
CA GLN A 523 104.31 -20.79 32.14
C GLN A 523 105.53 -21.08 31.24
N LYS A 524 105.52 -20.68 29.97
CA LYS A 524 106.68 -20.77 29.07
C LYS A 524 107.66 -19.63 29.31
N GLU A 525 107.18 -18.40 29.52
CA GLU A 525 108.02 -17.23 29.84
C GLU A 525 108.81 -17.47 31.13
N LYS A 526 108.14 -17.90 32.21
CA LYS A 526 108.78 -18.26 33.47
C LYS A 526 109.83 -19.39 33.34
N ARG A 527 109.70 -20.26 32.32
CA ARG A 527 110.71 -21.29 31.98
C ARG A 527 111.86 -20.74 31.11
N LEU A 528 111.64 -19.68 30.35
CA LEU A 528 112.69 -19.01 29.57
C LEU A 528 113.56 -18.14 30.49
N GLU A 529 112.95 -17.35 31.37
CA GLU A 529 113.62 -16.55 32.41
C GLU A 529 114.54 -17.43 33.30
N GLN A 530 114.06 -18.62 33.68
CA GLN A 530 114.88 -19.62 34.40
C GLN A 530 116.04 -20.20 33.58
N LYS A 531 115.92 -20.27 32.24
CA LYS A 531 117.03 -20.68 31.36
C LYS A 531 118.05 -19.56 31.22
N GLU A 532 117.60 -18.32 31.08
CA GLU A 532 118.44 -17.13 30.98
C GLU A 532 119.34 -16.96 32.23
N LYS A 533 118.74 -17.01 33.43
CA LYS A 533 119.48 -16.98 34.70
C LYS A 533 120.49 -18.14 34.84
N ARG A 534 120.21 -19.31 34.24
CA ARG A 534 121.17 -20.44 34.16
C ARG A 534 122.29 -20.23 33.14
N LEU A 535 122.06 -19.47 32.07
CA LEU A 535 123.08 -19.10 31.09
C LEU A 535 124.01 -18.02 31.67
N GLU A 536 123.46 -17.01 32.33
CA GLU A 536 124.22 -15.98 33.04
C GLU A 536 125.19 -16.58 34.08
N GLN A 537 124.72 -17.57 34.86
CA GLN A 537 125.57 -18.34 35.78
C GLN A 537 126.65 -19.18 35.07
N LYS A 538 126.46 -19.59 33.82
CA LYS A 538 127.51 -20.24 33.02
C LYS A 538 128.56 -19.25 32.54
N VAL A 539 128.17 -18.05 32.09
CA VAL A 539 129.10 -16.97 31.69
C VAL A 539 130.02 -16.60 32.84
N LYS A 540 129.47 -16.32 34.02
CA LYS A 540 130.24 -16.02 35.25
C LYS A 540 131.20 -17.14 35.67
N ARG A 541 130.91 -18.40 35.33
CA ARG A 541 131.83 -19.55 35.53
C ARG A 541 132.93 -19.67 34.48
N LEU A 542 132.75 -19.09 33.29
CA LEU A 542 133.77 -19.05 32.24
C LEU A 542 134.79 -17.93 32.52
N GLU A 543 134.33 -16.73 32.89
CA GLU A 543 135.18 -15.62 33.36
C GLU A 543 136.13 -16.05 34.51
N GLN A 544 135.63 -16.88 35.44
CA GLN A 544 136.42 -17.44 36.54
C GLN A 544 137.45 -18.50 36.09
N LYS A 545 137.25 -19.16 34.94
CA LYS A 545 138.25 -20.06 34.34
C LYS A 545 139.32 -19.26 33.58
N GLU A 546 138.92 -18.21 32.88
CA GLU A 546 139.79 -17.31 32.13
C GLU A 546 140.80 -16.62 33.05
N LYS A 547 140.33 -16.00 34.15
CA LYS A 547 141.20 -15.43 35.20
C LYS A 547 142.12 -16.45 35.88
N ARG A 548 141.76 -17.74 35.85
CA ARG A 548 142.62 -18.86 36.33
C ARG A 548 143.64 -19.33 35.29
N LEU A 549 143.47 -19.03 34.01
CA LEU A 549 144.47 -19.27 32.96
C LEU A 549 145.50 -18.14 32.94
N GLU A 550 145.06 -16.89 33.01
CA GLU A 550 145.91 -15.70 33.11
C GLU A 550 146.89 -15.81 34.32
N GLN A 551 146.41 -16.31 35.46
CA GLN A 551 147.23 -16.60 36.65
C GLN A 551 148.22 -17.76 36.47
N LYS A 552 148.02 -18.65 35.48
CA LYS A 552 148.99 -19.71 35.13
C LYS A 552 150.07 -19.20 34.20
N GLU A 553 149.73 -18.33 33.24
CA GLU A 553 150.70 -17.70 32.33
C GLU A 553 151.71 -16.85 33.10
N LYS A 554 151.23 -15.99 34.00
CA LYS A 554 152.10 -15.18 34.90
C LYS A 554 152.97 -16.05 35.83
N ARG A 555 152.61 -17.31 36.08
CA ARG A 555 153.42 -18.30 36.81
C ARG A 555 154.42 -19.08 35.94
N LEU A 556 154.27 -19.07 34.61
CA LEU A 556 155.23 -19.61 33.66
C LEU A 556 156.32 -18.56 33.35
N GLU A 557 155.92 -17.32 33.10
CA GLU A 557 156.83 -16.18 32.90
C GLU A 557 157.82 -16.01 34.09
N GLN A 558 157.33 -16.19 35.32
CA GLN A 558 158.15 -16.19 36.54
C GLN A 558 159.09 -17.40 36.67
N LYS A 559 158.88 -18.49 35.90
CA LYS A 559 159.81 -19.63 35.83
C LYS A 559 160.90 -19.41 34.78
N GLU A 560 160.57 -18.80 33.65
CA GLU A 560 161.54 -18.46 32.60
C GLU A 560 162.59 -17.47 33.14
N LYS A 561 162.14 -16.39 33.79
CA LYS A 561 163.02 -15.43 34.48
C LYS A 561 163.87 -16.03 35.61
N ARG A 562 163.49 -17.22 36.11
CA ARG A 562 164.27 -18.01 37.08
C ARG A 562 165.25 -19.00 36.44
N LEU A 563 165.16 -19.23 35.13
CA LEU A 563 166.11 -20.03 34.36
C LEU A 563 167.25 -19.15 33.83
N GLU A 564 166.95 -17.98 33.26
CA GLU A 564 167.95 -16.97 32.86
C GLU A 564 168.92 -16.65 34.02
N GLN A 565 168.36 -16.42 35.21
CA GLN A 565 169.14 -16.16 36.44
C GLN A 565 170.05 -17.32 36.88
N LYS A 566 169.78 -18.57 36.44
CA LYS A 566 170.66 -19.72 36.68
C LYS A 566 171.76 -19.84 35.64
N GLU A 567 171.46 -19.56 34.37
CA GLU A 567 172.45 -19.58 33.29
C GLU A 567 173.54 -18.53 33.53
N THR A 568 173.15 -17.29 33.86
CA THR A 568 174.10 -16.23 34.24
C THR A 568 174.93 -16.58 35.49
N TRP A 569 174.41 -17.39 36.40
CA TRP A 569 175.14 -17.84 37.59
C TRP A 569 176.17 -18.94 37.28
N LEU A 570 175.85 -19.85 36.36
CA LEU A 570 176.78 -20.88 35.90
C LEU A 570 177.97 -20.26 35.14
N GLU A 571 177.69 -19.30 34.25
CA GLU A 571 178.71 -18.63 33.43
C GLU A 571 179.75 -17.86 34.29
N GLN A 572 179.32 -17.22 35.39
CA GLN A 572 180.23 -16.62 36.38
C GLN A 572 181.07 -17.65 37.14
N LYS A 573 180.55 -18.86 37.34
CA LYS A 573 181.22 -19.95 38.07
C LYS A 573 182.35 -20.58 37.24
N GLU A 574 182.16 -20.67 35.93
CA GLU A 574 183.16 -21.14 34.96
C GLU A 574 184.34 -20.16 34.83
N LYS A 575 184.05 -18.86 34.68
CA LYS A 575 185.07 -17.78 34.67
C LYS A 575 185.94 -17.78 35.95
N ARG A 576 185.39 -18.24 37.09
CA ARG A 576 186.13 -18.43 38.36
C ARG A 576 187.05 -19.67 38.40
N LEU A 577 186.84 -20.68 37.57
CA LEU A 577 187.71 -21.87 37.49
C LEU A 577 188.97 -21.57 36.67
N GLN A 578 188.82 -20.95 35.49
CA GLN A 578 189.94 -20.56 34.62
C GLN A 578 190.96 -19.63 35.31
N GLN A 579 190.50 -18.81 36.27
CA GLN A 579 191.38 -17.97 37.11
C GLN A 579 192.20 -18.74 38.16
N LYS A 580 191.81 -19.98 38.51
CA LYS A 580 192.56 -20.83 39.45
C LYS A 580 193.70 -21.58 38.78
N GLU A 581 193.49 -22.10 37.57
CA GLU A 581 194.53 -22.81 36.80
C GLU A 581 195.74 -21.90 36.55
N LYS A 582 195.50 -20.68 36.03
CA LYS A 582 196.55 -19.67 35.79
C LYS A 582 197.33 -19.26 37.05
N ARG A 583 196.82 -19.54 38.25
CA ARG A 583 197.50 -19.30 39.54
C ARG A 583 198.36 -20.47 40.03
N LEU A 584 198.16 -21.68 39.49
CA LEU A 584 199.01 -22.85 39.77
C LEU A 584 200.25 -22.84 38.89
N GLU A 585 200.08 -22.65 37.59
CA GLU A 585 201.16 -22.62 36.58
C GLU A 585 202.26 -21.57 36.90
N GLN A 586 201.86 -20.43 37.49
CA GLN A 586 202.80 -19.38 37.94
C GLN A 586 203.62 -19.74 39.18
N LYS A 587 203.26 -20.81 39.92
CA LYS A 587 203.98 -21.23 41.14
C LYS A 587 205.08 -22.26 40.85
N GLU A 588 204.86 -23.19 39.93
CA GLU A 588 205.88 -24.17 39.53
C GLU A 588 207.13 -23.47 38.97
N LYS A 589 206.91 -22.49 38.08
CA LYS A 589 207.94 -21.61 37.51
C LYS A 589 208.73 -20.80 38.56
N ARG A 590 208.25 -20.70 39.82
CA ARG A 590 208.96 -20.08 40.95
C ARG A 590 209.80 -21.08 41.79
N LEU A 591 209.54 -22.37 41.71
CA LEU A 591 210.35 -23.41 42.37
C LEU A 591 211.62 -23.69 41.58
N GLU A 592 211.49 -23.90 40.27
CA GLU A 592 212.60 -24.17 39.34
C GLU A 592 213.70 -23.09 39.38
N GLN A 593 213.32 -21.82 39.58
CA GLN A 593 214.27 -20.70 39.72
C GLN A 593 215.06 -20.70 41.04
N LYS A 594 214.57 -21.37 42.10
CA LYS A 594 215.30 -21.49 43.37
C LYS A 594 216.39 -22.56 43.31
N GLU A 595 216.08 -23.68 42.65
CA GLU A 595 217.00 -24.82 42.50
C GLU A 595 218.27 -24.42 41.75
N LYS A 596 218.11 -23.69 40.63
CA LYS A 596 219.21 -23.11 39.84
C LYS A 596 220.08 -22.10 40.62
N ARG A 597 219.59 -21.53 41.74
CA ARG A 597 220.38 -20.66 42.64
C ARG A 597 221.21 -21.41 43.68
N LEU A 598 220.90 -22.69 43.97
CA LEU A 598 221.69 -23.54 44.87
C LEU A 598 222.98 -24.00 44.20
N GLN A 599 222.88 -24.55 42.98
CA GLN A 599 224.01 -25.03 42.17
C GLN A 599 225.08 -23.95 41.89
N GLN A 600 224.69 -22.66 41.86
CA GLN A 600 225.63 -21.54 41.70
C GLN A 600 226.45 -21.22 42.97
N LYS A 601 226.06 -21.72 44.15
CA LYS A 601 226.81 -21.50 45.40
C LYS A 601 227.91 -22.55 45.61
N GLU A 602 227.67 -23.80 45.25
CA GLU A 602 228.69 -24.87 45.36
C GLU A 602 229.94 -24.54 44.53
N LYS A 603 229.73 -24.12 43.27
CA LYS A 603 230.82 -23.66 42.37
C LYS A 603 231.61 -22.44 42.87
N ARG A 604 231.13 -21.73 43.90
CA ARG A 604 231.85 -20.62 44.58
C ARG A 604 232.69 -21.07 45.79
N LEU A 605 232.46 -22.27 46.33
CA LEU A 605 233.33 -22.89 47.34
C LEU A 605 234.58 -23.46 46.68
N GLU A 606 234.40 -24.26 45.63
CA GLU A 606 235.46 -24.93 44.86
C GLU A 606 236.54 -23.94 44.32
N GLN A 607 236.13 -22.73 43.93
CA GLN A 607 237.04 -21.67 43.47
C GLN A 607 237.88 -21.02 44.58
N LYS A 608 237.55 -21.22 45.86
CA LYS A 608 238.33 -20.69 46.99
C LYS A 608 239.45 -21.62 47.42
N GLU A 609 239.24 -22.94 47.41
CA GLU A 609 240.30 -23.93 47.69
C GLU A 609 241.47 -23.78 46.71
N LYS A 610 241.16 -23.65 45.42
CA LYS A 610 242.13 -23.40 44.34
C LYS A 610 242.90 -22.07 44.50
N ARG A 611 242.46 -21.17 45.39
CA ARG A 611 243.18 -19.94 45.77
C ARG A 611 244.06 -20.06 47.03
N LEU A 612 243.94 -21.12 47.83
CA LEU A 612 244.94 -21.44 48.86
C LEU A 612 246.23 -21.96 48.19
N GLN A 613 246.10 -22.98 47.34
CA GLN A 613 247.21 -23.69 46.70
C GLN A 613 248.14 -22.80 45.85
N GLN A 614 247.65 -21.65 45.35
CA GLN A 614 248.47 -20.66 44.62
C GLN A 614 249.24 -19.67 45.52
N LYS A 615 248.94 -19.60 46.82
CA LYS A 615 249.67 -18.73 47.76
C LYS A 615 250.89 -19.42 48.37
N GLU A 616 250.82 -20.72 48.63
CA GLU A 616 251.95 -21.50 49.13
C GLU A 616 253.15 -21.41 48.16
N LYS A 617 252.91 -21.65 46.87
CA LYS A 617 253.91 -21.49 45.78
C LYS A 617 254.42 -20.05 45.57
N ARG A 618 253.93 -19.05 46.32
CA ARG A 618 254.40 -17.66 46.28
C ARG A 618 255.27 -17.24 47.47
N LEU A 619 255.38 -18.07 48.51
CA LEU A 619 256.46 -17.97 49.51
C LEU A 619 257.79 -18.42 48.87
N GLU A 620 257.76 -19.63 48.30
CA GLU A 620 258.89 -20.40 47.76
C GLU A 620 259.77 -19.68 46.71
N GLN A 621 259.20 -18.69 45.98
CA GLN A 621 259.95 -17.91 44.98
C GLN A 621 260.57 -16.60 45.51
N LYS A 622 260.26 -16.18 46.74
CA LYS A 622 260.84 -14.95 47.31
C LYS A 622 262.11 -15.21 48.13
N GLU A 623 262.22 -16.36 48.77
CA GLU A 623 263.46 -16.79 49.43
C GLU A 623 264.59 -16.95 48.39
N LYS A 624 264.29 -17.55 47.23
CA LYS A 624 265.21 -17.62 46.06
C LYS A 624 265.50 -16.27 45.36
N ARG A 625 265.11 -15.14 45.97
CA ARG A 625 265.49 -13.77 45.57
C ARG A 625 266.33 -13.02 46.60
N LEU A 626 266.68 -13.68 47.72
CA LEU A 626 267.53 -13.14 48.78
C LEU A 626 268.99 -13.00 48.27
N GLU A 627 269.58 -14.11 47.82
CA GLU A 627 271.02 -14.29 47.58
C GLU A 627 271.66 -13.45 46.45
N GLN A 628 270.86 -12.87 45.54
CA GLN A 628 271.40 -12.15 44.37
C GLN A 628 271.68 -10.65 44.60
N LYS A 629 271.33 -10.09 45.77
CA LYS A 629 271.55 -8.65 46.04
C LYS A 629 272.79 -8.32 46.85
N GLU A 630 273.31 -9.25 47.65
CA GLU A 630 274.56 -9.05 48.41
C GLU A 630 275.74 -8.98 47.44
N LYS A 631 275.88 -9.98 46.55
CA LYS A 631 276.95 -10.14 45.54
C LYS A 631 277.03 -9.05 44.44
N ARG A 632 276.38 -7.89 44.60
CA ARG A 632 276.26 -6.88 43.53
C ARG A 632 276.53 -5.42 43.90
N LEU A 633 276.95 -5.13 45.14
CA LEU A 633 277.42 -3.79 45.53
C LEU A 633 278.80 -3.71 46.16
N GLU A 634 279.42 -4.84 46.55
CA GLU A 634 280.88 -4.95 46.78
C GLU A 634 281.68 -4.43 45.55
N GLN A 635 281.13 -4.63 44.34
CA GLN A 635 281.67 -4.12 43.08
C GLN A 635 281.63 -2.57 42.91
N LYS A 636 281.31 -1.80 43.97
CA LYS A 636 281.41 -0.33 43.97
C LYS A 636 282.47 0.25 44.89
N GLU A 637 283.07 -0.53 45.80
CA GLU A 637 284.34 -0.13 46.42
C GLU A 637 285.46 -0.23 45.38
N THR A 638 285.56 -1.39 44.74
CA THR A 638 286.55 -1.73 43.70
C THR A 638 286.42 -0.96 42.37
N ARG A 639 285.68 0.17 42.34
CA ARG A 639 285.64 1.08 41.18
C ARG A 639 286.12 2.50 41.45
N LEU A 640 287.20 2.56 42.22
CA LEU A 640 288.46 3.19 41.81
C LEU A 640 288.49 4.73 41.77
N GLU A 641 289.07 5.32 42.82
CA GLU A 641 290.52 5.63 42.90
C GLU A 641 291.28 6.05 41.62
N GLN A 642 291.01 5.47 40.44
CA GLN A 642 291.66 5.80 39.16
C GLN A 642 291.46 7.24 38.69
N LYS A 643 290.66 8.05 39.40
CA LYS A 643 290.44 9.47 39.10
C LYS A 643 291.21 10.46 39.96
N GLU A 644 292.12 10.01 40.84
CA GLU A 644 293.12 10.90 41.47
C GLU A 644 294.38 11.15 40.60
N LYS A 645 294.53 10.46 39.46
CA LYS A 645 295.79 10.42 38.69
C LYS A 645 295.66 10.68 37.18
N LYS A 646 294.95 11.75 36.81
CA LYS A 646 295.15 12.39 35.48
C LYS A 646 294.81 13.87 35.39
N LEU A 647 294.16 14.42 36.42
CA LEU A 647 294.90 15.33 37.28
C LEU A 647 295.05 14.60 38.62
N GLU A 648 296.16 14.62 39.37
CA GLU A 648 297.55 15.06 39.07
C GLU A 648 297.72 16.28 38.13
#